data_AF-A0A8U0V848-F1
#
_entry.id   AF-A0A8U0V848-F1
#
_cell.length_a   1.000
_cell.length_b   1.000
_cell.length_c   1.000
_cell.angle_alpha   90.00
_cell.angle_beta   90.00
_cell.angle_gamma   90.00
#
_symmetry.space_group_name_H-M   'P 1'
#
loop_
_entity.id
_entity.type
_entity.pdbx_description
1 polymer ?
#
loop_
_entity_poly.entity_id
_entity_poly.type
_entity_poly.pdbx_seq_one_letter_code
_entity_poly.pdbx_strand_id
1 'polypeptide(L)'
;MHPESDVLSQDELRKKLYRTFKDRGILDALKTQLRNQLIHELMHPVLSRELQSPSISVEGSFLLVDASNCLVADHLQRCGYEYSCSVFFLESGLAKEKVFTMQDLLQLIKINPESSLYKSLISGFDKENKGFLMQFLRTLAEYHQSKKSCDMETQTNSAFPSKDSLVKKLQLIDDQFTDAYPQYPKLESLELKLNAFKREVEQQLREEMCQKLKYFKDTEIAKVKMEEKRKAERELAEFRNELERACQAKSEVLISQEKMALERIQKHQEMETREIYAQRQLLLKDIDLLRGREAELKQRMEAFELAQRLEEEKNKGIADTLRKKELDIKGIEESYDQKLKNELLKYQLELKDDYITRTNKLTEEEGKNKEKAIHLQEELTAINSKKEELNRSVNRVKELELELESVRALSLAITKQNHLLNEKVKEMSDYSLLKEGKLELQAQNKLLKQQLEETRSENMHLLNRIAQPSPKLVVFQKELKKAEDAIAFEHEEFESHKQALQKQLQSEIEHSAQLKAQMLDYDGSVKRLTIQVAGLKLQLKQTQTGLGRSHAADPIPCPRQPSSAESRHRAALQPLPSPPEQASLCQRQMELQNKSEFSNPARLPLKDNEEFESSFEYAGSAARQFEVDGVHPANDMPHGSTATAARPVACHYPSVDQKQMGEQKGEEKMWEEHMRERRQREERRQSERQEALGRERRELEKLDQERRSKKVGREASEASEVDLLPSSDKDESFMGFSREGTDDFW
;
A
#
# COMPACT_ATOMS: atom_id res chain seq x y z
N MET A 1 -42.14 -38.00 -3.90
CA MET A 1 -41.42 -39.10 -3.22
C MET A 1 -40.65 -38.50 -2.05
N HIS A 2 -41.20 -38.58 -0.83
CA HIS A 2 -40.38 -38.47 0.37
C HIS A 2 -39.78 -39.86 0.66
N PRO A 3 -38.54 -39.98 1.17
CA PRO A 3 -38.12 -41.20 1.83
C PRO A 3 -38.89 -41.33 3.14
N GLU A 4 -39.57 -42.45 3.34
CA GLU A 4 -40.20 -42.75 4.63
C GLU A 4 -39.12 -42.98 5.68
N SER A 5 -39.26 -42.34 6.84
CA SER A 5 -38.32 -42.50 7.94
C SER A 5 -38.58 -43.83 8.64
N ASP A 6 -37.76 -44.84 8.36
CA ASP A 6 -37.78 -46.14 9.02
C ASP A 6 -37.71 -45.97 10.55
N VAL A 7 -38.86 -46.09 11.23
CA VAL A 7 -38.95 -46.02 12.70
C VAL A 7 -38.52 -47.38 13.25
N LEU A 8 -37.20 -47.59 13.26
CA LEU A 8 -36.57 -48.80 13.80
C LEU A 8 -37.12 -49.10 15.19
N SER A 9 -37.65 -50.31 15.37
CA SER A 9 -38.19 -50.72 16.67
C SER A 9 -37.10 -50.74 17.74
N GLN A 10 -37.50 -50.62 19.02
CA GLN A 10 -36.55 -50.59 20.13
C GLN A 10 -35.61 -51.81 20.15
N ASP A 11 -36.10 -52.98 19.73
CA ASP A 11 -35.31 -54.21 19.64
C ASP A 11 -34.44 -54.30 18.38
N GLU A 12 -34.81 -53.67 17.27
CA GLU A 12 -33.92 -53.52 16.11
C GLU A 12 -32.80 -52.53 16.40
N LEU A 13 -33.08 -51.45 17.12
CA LEU A 13 -32.06 -50.52 17.62
C LEU A 13 -31.11 -51.23 18.59
N ARG A 14 -31.62 -52.02 19.55
CA ARG A 14 -30.79 -52.88 20.42
C ARG A 14 -29.94 -53.88 19.63
N LYS A 15 -30.52 -54.59 18.65
CA LYS A 15 -29.80 -55.55 17.81
C LYS A 15 -28.74 -54.88 16.94
N LYS A 16 -29.01 -53.69 16.40
CA LYS A 16 -28.03 -52.86 15.67
C LYS A 16 -26.91 -52.39 16.60
N LEU A 17 -27.22 -51.83 17.78
CA LEU A 17 -26.19 -51.45 18.77
C LEU A 17 -25.30 -52.65 19.14
N TYR A 18 -25.91 -53.79 19.51
CA TYR A 18 -25.18 -55.00 19.90
C TYR A 18 -24.24 -55.51 18.80
N ARG A 19 -24.70 -55.54 17.53
CA ARG A 19 -23.83 -55.79 16.38
C ARG A 19 -22.72 -54.75 16.29
N THR A 20 -23.03 -53.45 16.21
CA THR A 20 -21.99 -52.41 16.09
C THR A 20 -20.98 -52.38 17.25
N PHE A 21 -21.33 -52.84 18.45
CA PHE A 21 -20.39 -52.98 19.57
C PHE A 21 -19.56 -54.27 19.47
N LYS A 22 -20.13 -55.37 18.96
CA LYS A 22 -19.37 -56.61 18.66
C LYS A 22 -18.39 -56.38 17.51
N ASP A 23 -18.88 -55.82 16.40
CA ASP A 23 -18.13 -55.61 15.16
C ASP A 23 -17.01 -54.56 15.31
N ARG A 24 -17.10 -53.68 16.33
CA ARG A 24 -16.04 -52.72 16.72
C ARG A 24 -15.15 -53.21 17.88
N GLY A 25 -15.35 -54.43 18.40
CA GLY A 25 -14.61 -54.97 19.56
C GLY A 25 -14.92 -54.31 20.91
N ILE A 26 -15.84 -53.33 20.96
CA ILE A 26 -16.19 -52.57 22.17
C ILE A 26 -16.95 -53.46 23.17
N LEU A 27 -17.68 -54.46 22.69
CA LEU A 27 -18.53 -55.33 23.51
C LEU A 27 -17.75 -56.06 24.61
N ASP A 28 -16.59 -56.63 24.28
CA ASP A 28 -15.79 -57.39 25.26
C ASP A 28 -15.01 -56.48 26.21
N ALA A 29 -14.64 -55.25 25.79
CA ALA A 29 -14.13 -54.23 26.70
C ALA A 29 -15.19 -53.80 27.72
N LEU A 30 -16.43 -53.51 27.28
CA LEU A 30 -17.54 -53.15 28.15
C LEU A 30 -17.93 -54.29 29.11
N LYS A 31 -17.97 -55.53 28.60
CA LYS A 31 -18.21 -56.75 29.38
C LYS A 31 -17.12 -56.98 30.43
N THR A 32 -15.86 -56.67 30.10
CA THR A 32 -14.74 -56.75 31.05
C THR A 32 -14.85 -55.65 32.11
N GLN A 33 -15.20 -54.40 31.74
CA GLN A 33 -15.48 -53.34 32.71
C GLN A 33 -16.62 -53.71 33.68
N LEU A 34 -17.75 -54.20 33.16
CA LEU A 34 -18.88 -54.63 33.99
C LEU A 34 -18.52 -55.81 34.90
N ARG A 35 -17.72 -56.76 34.41
CA ARG A 35 -17.22 -57.88 35.22
C ARG A 35 -16.27 -57.42 36.32
N ASN A 36 -15.40 -56.45 36.03
CA ASN A 36 -14.47 -55.87 37.00
C ASN A 36 -15.20 -54.99 38.03
N GLN A 37 -16.24 -54.24 37.64
CA GLN A 37 -17.11 -53.52 38.58
C GLN A 37 -17.84 -54.50 39.51
N LEU A 38 -18.43 -55.56 38.96
CA LEU A 38 -19.12 -56.58 39.77
C LEU A 38 -18.15 -57.30 40.72
N ILE A 39 -16.92 -57.61 40.27
CA ILE A 39 -15.86 -58.16 41.13
C ILE A 39 -15.47 -57.14 42.22
N HIS A 40 -15.35 -55.86 41.90
CA HIS A 40 -15.03 -54.81 42.87
C HIS A 40 -16.12 -54.66 43.94
N GLU A 41 -17.41 -54.69 43.57
CA GLU A 41 -18.53 -54.67 44.52
C GLU A 41 -18.64 -55.96 45.36
N LEU A 42 -18.21 -57.11 44.82
CA LEU A 42 -18.20 -58.39 45.54
C LEU A 42 -16.96 -58.58 46.43
N MET A 43 -15.81 -57.99 46.08
CA MET A 43 -14.58 -58.03 46.88
C MET A 43 -14.49 -56.93 47.94
N HIS A 44 -15.16 -55.80 47.72
CA HIS A 44 -15.39 -54.78 48.74
C HIS A 44 -16.87 -54.77 49.14
N PRO A 45 -17.31 -55.67 50.04
CA PRO A 45 -18.66 -55.60 50.61
C PRO A 45 -18.82 -54.27 51.34
N VAL A 46 -19.57 -53.36 50.71
CA VAL A 46 -19.76 -51.98 51.18
C VAL A 46 -20.40 -52.02 52.56
N LEU A 47 -19.70 -51.42 53.52
CA LEU A 47 -20.05 -51.36 54.95
C LEU A 47 -20.02 -52.73 55.67
N SER A 48 -18.80 -53.21 55.94
CA SER A 48 -18.50 -53.78 57.26
C SER A 48 -18.81 -52.72 58.33
N ARG A 49 -20.08 -52.66 58.74
CA ARG A 49 -20.56 -51.88 59.89
C ARG A 49 -19.68 -52.16 61.10
N GLU A 50 -19.41 -51.11 61.88
CA GLU A 50 -18.70 -51.20 63.15
C GLU A 50 -19.25 -52.30 64.05
N LEU A 51 -18.55 -53.44 64.10
CA LEU A 51 -18.51 -54.27 65.29
C LEU A 51 -17.19 -54.00 66.00
N GLN A 52 -17.17 -52.90 66.76
CA GLN A 52 -16.26 -52.75 67.88
C GLN A 52 -16.63 -53.82 68.93
N SER A 53 -16.11 -55.03 68.81
CA SER A 53 -16.10 -55.99 69.92
C SER A 53 -15.15 -55.43 70.99
N PRO A 54 -15.64 -55.02 72.19
CA PRO A 54 -14.86 -54.22 73.11
C PRO A 54 -13.67 -55.00 73.69
N SER A 55 -12.46 -54.62 73.28
CA SER A 55 -11.22 -55.22 73.76
C SER A 55 -10.94 -54.85 75.21
N ILE A 56 -11.34 -55.71 76.15
CA ILE A 56 -10.92 -55.60 77.55
C ILE A 56 -9.41 -55.91 77.60
N SER A 57 -8.60 -54.91 77.90
CA SER A 57 -7.14 -55.03 77.98
C SER A 57 -6.70 -55.85 79.19
N VAL A 58 -6.44 -57.14 78.98
CA VAL A 58 -5.67 -57.99 79.91
C VAL A 58 -4.70 -58.83 79.08
N GLU A 59 -3.40 -58.53 79.16
CA GLU A 59 -2.34 -59.12 78.32
C GLU A 59 -2.29 -60.66 78.31
N GLY A 60 -2.84 -61.31 79.35
CA GLY A 60 -2.93 -62.77 79.47
C GLY A 60 -4.13 -63.44 78.79
N SER A 61 -5.13 -62.70 78.30
CA SER A 61 -6.37 -63.31 77.78
C SER A 61 -6.31 -63.70 76.30
N PHE A 62 -5.47 -63.06 75.49
CA PHE A 62 -5.39 -63.30 74.03
C PHE A 62 -5.09 -64.78 73.72
N LEU A 63 -4.01 -65.33 74.30
CA LEU A 63 -3.65 -66.74 74.14
C LEU A 63 -4.73 -67.72 74.64
N LEU A 64 -5.49 -67.35 75.67
CA LEU A 64 -6.60 -68.17 76.19
C LEU A 64 -7.83 -68.13 75.27
N VAL A 65 -8.08 -67.02 74.58
CA VAL A 65 -9.11 -66.92 73.54
C VAL A 65 -8.71 -67.74 72.31
N ASP A 66 -7.48 -67.57 71.80
CA ASP A 66 -6.98 -68.36 70.66
C ASP A 66 -7.01 -69.86 70.96
N ALA A 67 -6.57 -70.27 72.16
CA ALA A 67 -6.66 -71.66 72.60
C ALA A 67 -8.11 -72.15 72.70
N SER A 68 -9.03 -71.35 73.23
CA SER A 68 -10.47 -71.69 73.28
C SER A 68 -11.07 -71.87 71.89
N ASN A 69 -10.70 -71.00 70.94
CA ASN A 69 -11.09 -71.12 69.55
C ASN A 69 -10.49 -72.37 68.91
N CYS A 70 -9.25 -72.74 69.23
CA CYS A 70 -8.62 -73.99 68.76
C CYS A 70 -9.31 -75.25 69.32
N LEU A 71 -9.79 -75.24 70.58
CA LEU A 71 -10.59 -76.34 71.15
C LEU A 71 -11.91 -76.55 70.39
N VAL A 72 -12.56 -75.45 69.98
CA VAL A 72 -13.78 -75.49 69.15
C VAL A 72 -13.47 -75.97 67.72
N ALA A 73 -12.38 -75.48 67.11
CA ALA A 73 -11.96 -75.87 65.77
C ALA A 73 -11.63 -77.37 65.66
N ASP A 74 -10.82 -77.92 66.58
CA ASP A 74 -10.52 -79.37 66.63
C ASP A 74 -11.80 -80.21 66.81
N HIS A 75 -12.74 -79.73 67.64
CA HIS A 75 -14.02 -80.40 67.84
C HIS A 75 -14.89 -80.38 66.58
N LEU A 76 -15.07 -79.22 65.94
CA LEU A 76 -15.84 -79.09 64.69
C LEU A 76 -15.22 -79.93 63.56
N GLN A 77 -13.89 -79.93 63.45
CA GLN A 77 -13.15 -80.72 62.46
C GLN A 77 -13.32 -82.23 62.69
N ARG A 78 -13.06 -82.75 63.90
CA ARG A 78 -13.19 -84.20 64.18
C ARG A 78 -14.63 -84.71 64.21
N CYS A 79 -15.61 -83.83 64.45
CA CYS A 79 -17.03 -84.18 64.31
C CYS A 79 -17.57 -84.05 62.88
N GLY A 80 -16.73 -83.68 61.89
CA GLY A 80 -17.12 -83.65 60.47
C GLY A 80 -18.00 -82.47 60.06
N TYR A 81 -18.06 -81.40 60.87
CA TYR A 81 -18.86 -80.21 60.57
C TYR A 81 -18.12 -79.25 59.62
N GLU A 82 -17.69 -79.74 58.45
CA GLU A 82 -16.75 -79.03 57.55
C GLU A 82 -17.20 -77.61 57.17
N TYR A 83 -18.50 -77.42 56.89
CA TYR A 83 -19.08 -76.11 56.59
C TYR A 83 -18.97 -75.15 57.78
N SER A 84 -19.48 -75.56 58.95
CA SER A 84 -19.42 -74.75 60.18
C SER A 84 -17.98 -74.49 60.63
N CYS A 85 -17.07 -75.46 60.43
CA CYS A 85 -15.65 -75.31 60.71
C CYS A 85 -15.01 -74.25 59.77
N SER A 86 -15.36 -74.27 58.48
CA SER A 86 -14.85 -73.30 57.49
C SER A 86 -15.36 -71.88 57.73
N VAL A 87 -16.62 -71.73 58.14
CA VAL A 87 -17.19 -70.43 58.57
C VAL A 87 -16.56 -69.99 59.88
N PHE A 88 -16.40 -70.88 60.86
CA PHE A 88 -15.77 -70.56 62.15
C PHE A 88 -14.31 -70.10 62.00
N PHE A 89 -13.52 -70.69 61.11
CA PHE A 89 -12.17 -70.21 60.81
C PHE A 89 -12.14 -68.76 60.27
N LEU A 90 -13.14 -68.37 59.47
CA LEU A 90 -13.29 -67.01 58.95
C LEU A 90 -13.76 -66.03 60.03
N GLU A 91 -14.73 -66.43 60.86
CA GLU A 91 -15.29 -65.60 61.94
C GLU A 91 -14.35 -65.44 63.15
N SER A 92 -13.57 -66.48 63.48
CA SER A 92 -12.68 -66.50 64.64
C SER A 92 -11.25 -66.01 64.35
N GLY A 93 -10.96 -65.62 63.10
CA GLY A 93 -9.63 -65.14 62.67
C GLY A 93 -8.49 -66.18 62.76
N LEU A 94 -8.81 -67.47 62.93
CA LEU A 94 -7.78 -68.51 63.09
C LEU A 94 -7.19 -68.91 61.74
N ALA A 95 -5.89 -68.67 61.55
CA ALA A 95 -5.13 -69.24 60.44
C ALA A 95 -4.94 -70.76 60.64
N LYS A 96 -5.15 -71.55 59.58
CA LYS A 96 -5.01 -73.03 59.62
C LYS A 96 -3.64 -73.54 60.07
N GLU A 97 -2.62 -72.68 60.05
CA GLU A 97 -1.24 -72.98 60.44
C GLU A 97 -0.95 -72.72 61.93
N LYS A 98 -1.87 -72.08 62.67
CA LYS A 98 -1.69 -71.69 64.10
C LYS A 98 -2.55 -72.52 65.07
N VAL A 99 -2.61 -73.83 64.88
CA VAL A 99 -3.31 -74.72 65.81
C VAL A 99 -2.35 -75.16 66.93
N PHE A 100 -2.63 -74.80 68.18
CA PHE A 100 -1.86 -75.26 69.34
C PHE A 100 -1.83 -76.78 69.45
N THR A 101 -0.70 -77.37 69.84
CA THR A 101 -0.63 -78.81 70.09
C THR A 101 -1.33 -79.18 71.39
N MET A 102 -1.61 -80.48 71.56
CA MET A 102 -2.16 -81.05 72.79
C MET A 102 -1.34 -80.66 74.04
N GLN A 103 -0.02 -80.60 73.90
CA GLN A 103 0.90 -80.35 75.00
C GLN A 103 0.87 -78.86 75.39
N ASP A 104 0.84 -77.96 74.39
CA ASP A 104 0.69 -76.52 74.60
C ASP A 104 -0.64 -76.18 75.29
N LEU A 105 -1.74 -76.79 74.85
CA LEU A 105 -3.08 -76.59 75.42
C LEU A 105 -3.14 -77.02 76.90
N LEU A 106 -2.62 -78.21 77.23
CA LEU A 106 -2.59 -78.70 78.62
C LEU A 106 -1.68 -77.83 79.51
N GLN A 107 -0.58 -77.30 78.97
CA GLN A 107 0.32 -76.38 79.66
C GLN A 107 -0.31 -74.99 79.88
N LEU A 108 -1.04 -74.47 78.90
CA LEU A 108 -1.75 -73.18 79.00
C LEU A 108 -2.90 -73.22 80.00
N ILE A 109 -3.62 -74.35 80.08
CA ILE A 109 -4.68 -74.62 81.07
C ILE A 109 -4.08 -74.92 82.47
N LYS A 110 -2.75 -75.01 82.60
CA LYS A 110 -2.00 -75.21 83.85
C LYS A 110 -2.33 -76.50 84.60
N ILE A 111 -2.65 -77.57 83.87
CA ILE A 111 -2.88 -78.89 84.47
C ILE A 111 -1.51 -79.50 84.85
N ASN A 112 -1.30 -79.82 86.13
CA ASN A 112 -0.05 -80.37 86.62
C ASN A 112 0.27 -81.74 85.92
N PRO A 113 1.44 -81.89 85.26
CA PRO A 113 1.84 -83.13 84.58
C PRO A 113 1.84 -84.40 85.45
N GLU A 114 2.03 -84.26 86.76
CA GLU A 114 2.03 -85.40 87.68
C GLU A 114 0.62 -85.92 88.00
N SER A 115 -0.42 -85.13 87.73
CA SER A 115 -1.81 -85.45 88.08
C SER A 115 -2.36 -86.66 87.31
N SER A 116 -3.28 -87.39 87.95
CA SER A 116 -4.03 -88.47 87.31
C SER A 116 -4.89 -87.99 86.13
N LEU A 117 -5.39 -86.75 86.20
CA LEU A 117 -6.12 -86.11 85.10
C LEU A 117 -5.24 -85.94 83.86
N TYR A 118 -4.05 -85.35 83.99
CA TYR A 118 -3.11 -85.17 82.88
C TYR A 118 -2.72 -86.49 82.23
N LYS A 119 -2.38 -87.50 83.05
CA LYS A 119 -2.03 -88.85 82.58
C LYS A 119 -3.20 -89.54 81.88
N SER A 120 -4.42 -89.39 82.38
CA SER A 120 -5.64 -89.92 81.74
C SER A 120 -5.89 -89.25 80.38
N LEU A 121 -5.87 -87.92 80.33
CA LEU A 121 -6.11 -87.12 79.12
C LEU A 121 -5.14 -87.48 77.99
N ILE A 122 -3.84 -87.57 78.26
CA ILE A 122 -2.83 -88.00 77.28
C ILE A 122 -3.10 -89.45 76.83
N SER A 123 -3.37 -90.36 77.78
CA SER A 123 -3.58 -91.78 77.44
C SER A 123 -4.86 -92.08 76.65
N GLY A 124 -5.80 -91.12 76.58
CA GLY A 124 -7.08 -91.26 75.88
C GLY A 124 -7.12 -90.62 74.49
N PHE A 125 -6.20 -89.70 74.19
CA PHE A 125 -6.23 -88.87 72.97
C PHE A 125 -6.13 -89.68 71.67
N ASP A 126 -5.30 -90.73 71.65
CA ASP A 126 -5.08 -91.58 70.47
C ASP A 126 -6.13 -92.69 70.28
N LYS A 127 -7.17 -92.75 71.15
CA LYS A 127 -8.09 -93.92 71.23
C LYS A 127 -9.51 -93.69 70.72
N GLU A 128 -9.96 -92.44 70.59
CA GLU A 128 -11.29 -92.12 70.05
C GLU A 128 -11.24 -90.93 69.10
N ASN A 129 -11.91 -91.03 67.94
CA ASN A 129 -12.02 -89.96 66.93
C ASN A 129 -12.90 -88.76 67.35
N LYS A 130 -13.06 -88.50 68.65
CA LYS A 130 -13.88 -87.40 69.18
C LYS A 130 -12.95 -86.30 69.65
N GLY A 131 -13.12 -85.08 69.13
CA GLY A 131 -12.21 -83.94 69.38
C GLY A 131 -11.95 -83.66 70.85
N PHE A 132 -10.77 -83.11 71.15
CA PHE A 132 -10.19 -83.02 72.49
C PHE A 132 -11.14 -82.44 73.54
N LEU A 133 -11.90 -81.41 73.18
CA LEU A 133 -12.92 -80.79 74.04
C LEU A 133 -13.91 -81.83 74.62
N MET A 134 -14.35 -82.80 73.82
CA MET A 134 -15.28 -83.85 74.26
C MET A 134 -14.59 -84.88 75.17
N GLN A 135 -13.32 -85.20 74.93
CA GLN A 135 -12.56 -86.08 75.80
C GLN A 135 -12.26 -85.42 77.14
N PHE A 136 -11.92 -84.12 77.15
CA PHE A 136 -11.72 -83.31 78.35
C PHE A 136 -12.99 -83.24 79.21
N LEU A 137 -14.13 -82.92 78.60
CA LEU A 137 -15.43 -82.87 79.29
C LEU A 137 -15.85 -84.25 79.84
N ARG A 138 -15.57 -85.36 79.13
CA ARG A 138 -15.84 -86.71 79.63
C ARG A 138 -14.97 -87.05 80.84
N THR A 139 -13.66 -86.81 80.78
CA THR A 139 -12.74 -87.05 81.89
C THR A 139 -13.12 -86.23 83.12
N LEU A 140 -13.60 -84.99 82.95
CA LEU A 140 -14.15 -84.18 84.05
C LEU A 140 -15.44 -84.79 84.63
N ALA A 141 -16.38 -85.24 83.78
CA ALA A 141 -17.60 -85.89 84.24
C ALA A 141 -17.33 -87.17 85.04
N GLU A 142 -16.39 -88.01 84.59
CA GLU A 142 -15.93 -89.21 85.28
C GLU A 142 -15.24 -88.86 86.63
N TYR A 143 -14.41 -87.81 86.64
CA TYR A 143 -13.76 -87.29 87.85
C TYR A 143 -14.76 -86.75 88.88
N HIS A 144 -15.88 -86.17 88.44
CA HIS A 144 -16.97 -85.74 89.33
C HIS A 144 -17.87 -86.89 89.80
N GLN A 145 -18.13 -87.90 88.96
CA GLN A 145 -18.90 -89.09 89.34
C GLN A 145 -18.16 -89.95 90.38
N SER A 146 -16.84 -90.09 90.24
CA SER A 146 -16.00 -90.86 91.17
C SER A 146 -15.88 -90.26 92.59
N LYS A 147 -16.46 -89.07 92.85
CA LYS A 147 -16.42 -88.38 94.16
C LYS A 147 -17.73 -88.46 94.95
N LYS A 148 -18.54 -89.50 94.79
CA LYS A 148 -19.83 -89.66 95.49
C LYS A 148 -20.21 -91.08 95.95
N SER A 149 -19.30 -91.80 96.59
CA SER A 149 -19.64 -92.61 97.78
C SER A 149 -18.36 -93.02 98.53
N CYS A 150 -18.38 -92.93 99.86
CA CYS A 150 -17.64 -93.88 100.70
C CYS A 150 -18.54 -95.10 100.94
N ASP A 151 -17.94 -96.24 101.31
CA ASP A 151 -18.24 -96.94 102.57
C ASP A 151 -17.20 -98.05 102.80
N MET A 152 -17.17 -98.60 104.02
CA MET A 152 -16.17 -99.58 104.48
C MET A 152 -16.77 -101.00 104.68
N GLU A 153 -15.90 -101.92 105.09
CA GLU A 153 -16.18 -103.20 105.77
C GLU A 153 -16.55 -104.44 104.94
N THR A 154 -15.75 -105.52 105.06
CA THR A 154 -16.15 -106.78 105.75
C THR A 154 -15.00 -107.82 105.81
N GLN A 155 -15.10 -108.80 106.72
CA GLN A 155 -14.23 -109.98 106.91
C GLN A 155 -15.09 -111.23 107.20
N THR A 156 -14.56 -112.47 107.10
CA THR A 156 -14.94 -113.71 107.88
C THR A 156 -14.01 -114.92 107.54
N ASN A 157 -13.92 -115.96 108.41
CA ASN A 157 -12.92 -117.06 108.42
C ASN A 157 -13.49 -118.49 108.74
N SER A 158 -12.63 -119.54 108.64
CA SER A 158 -12.44 -120.72 109.55
C SER A 158 -13.04 -122.15 109.29
N ALA A 159 -12.32 -123.23 109.74
CA ALA A 159 -12.77 -124.60 110.19
C ALA A 159 -11.58 -125.59 110.50
N PHE A 160 -11.71 -126.65 111.37
CA PHE A 160 -10.82 -127.89 111.44
C PHE A 160 -11.33 -129.19 112.23
N PRO A 161 -10.82 -129.70 113.41
CA PRO A 161 -10.50 -131.16 113.60
C PRO A 161 -10.88 -131.93 114.93
N SER A 162 -10.88 -133.30 115.01
CA SER A 162 -10.97 -134.10 116.30
C SER A 162 -10.76 -135.67 116.30
N LYS A 163 -9.73 -136.17 117.04
CA LYS A 163 -9.58 -137.34 118.01
C LYS A 163 -9.89 -138.87 117.75
N ASP A 164 -9.45 -139.73 118.72
CA ASP A 164 -9.03 -141.16 118.62
C ASP A 164 -9.75 -142.25 119.50
N SER A 165 -9.42 -143.55 119.24
CA SER A 165 -9.08 -144.65 120.20
C SER A 165 -9.99 -145.90 120.36
N LEU A 166 -9.40 -147.12 120.22
CA LEU A 166 -9.94 -148.41 120.74
C LEU A 166 -8.90 -149.56 120.89
N VAL A 167 -8.08 -149.80 119.86
CA VAL A 167 -7.37 -151.09 119.62
C VAL A 167 -6.47 -151.58 120.78
N LYS A 168 -5.83 -150.69 121.55
CA LYS A 168 -4.82 -151.04 122.56
C LYS A 168 -5.31 -151.85 123.79
N LYS A 169 -6.58 -152.24 123.85
CA LYS A 169 -7.16 -152.99 124.99
C LYS A 169 -7.17 -154.51 124.84
N LEU A 170 -7.09 -155.06 123.62
CA LEU A 170 -7.17 -156.52 123.40
C LEU A 170 -5.82 -157.21 123.62
N GLN A 171 -4.74 -156.58 123.18
CA GLN A 171 -3.39 -157.17 123.08
C GLN A 171 -2.75 -157.53 124.44
N LEU A 172 -3.32 -157.11 125.56
CA LEU A 172 -2.80 -157.36 126.91
C LEU A 172 -3.39 -158.63 127.57
N ILE A 173 -4.29 -159.33 126.88
CA ILE A 173 -4.88 -160.60 127.33
C ILE A 173 -4.09 -161.80 126.76
N ASP A 174 -3.67 -161.71 125.49
CA ASP A 174 -2.94 -162.79 124.80
C ASP A 174 -1.58 -163.09 125.48
N ASP A 175 -0.90 -162.05 125.98
CA ASP A 175 0.36 -162.15 126.72
C ASP A 175 0.26 -162.92 128.07
N GLN A 176 -0.94 -163.24 128.57
CA GLN A 176 -1.13 -163.95 129.84
C GLN A 176 -1.19 -165.49 129.72
N PHE A 177 -1.18 -166.05 128.50
CA PHE A 177 -1.47 -167.47 128.28
C PHE A 177 -0.31 -168.31 127.68
N THR A 178 0.89 -167.75 127.49
CA THR A 178 2.01 -168.43 126.80
C THR A 178 2.80 -169.45 127.63
N ASP A 179 2.79 -169.37 128.96
CA ASP A 179 3.83 -170.00 129.80
C ASP A 179 3.49 -171.44 130.27
N ALA A 180 2.78 -172.24 129.45
CA ALA A 180 2.17 -173.50 129.90
C ALA A 180 2.40 -174.73 128.98
N TYR A 181 3.59 -174.91 128.39
CA TYR A 181 3.97 -176.17 127.71
C TYR A 181 5.42 -176.61 128.01
N PRO A 182 5.68 -177.84 128.53
CA PRO A 182 7.03 -178.27 128.92
C PRO A 182 7.97 -178.61 127.74
N GLN A 183 9.25 -178.24 127.86
CA GLN A 183 10.31 -178.53 126.88
C GLN A 183 10.86 -179.97 126.98
N TYR A 184 11.28 -180.53 125.84
CA TYR A 184 12.12 -181.75 125.75
C TYR A 184 13.51 -181.37 125.17
N PRO A 185 14.56 -181.13 126.02
CA PRO A 185 15.78 -180.38 125.62
C PRO A 185 16.76 -181.05 124.65
N LYS A 186 16.33 -181.98 123.79
CA LYS A 186 17.17 -182.62 122.76
C LYS A 186 16.67 -182.47 121.32
N LEU A 187 15.43 -182.03 121.11
CA LEU A 187 14.95 -181.66 119.77
C LEU A 187 15.30 -180.22 119.40
N GLU A 188 15.24 -179.31 120.38
CA GLU A 188 15.41 -177.86 120.21
C GLU A 188 16.72 -177.46 119.52
N SER A 189 17.82 -178.19 119.70
CA SER A 189 19.11 -177.86 119.06
C SER A 189 19.15 -178.16 117.56
N LEU A 190 18.32 -179.09 117.09
CA LEU A 190 18.07 -179.34 115.66
C LEU A 190 16.98 -178.42 115.13
N GLU A 191 15.93 -178.19 115.91
CA GLU A 191 14.81 -177.33 115.54
C GLU A 191 15.19 -175.84 115.43
N LEU A 192 16.06 -175.33 116.32
CA LEU A 192 16.62 -173.99 116.22
C LEU A 192 17.51 -173.83 114.98
N LYS A 193 18.25 -174.87 114.58
CA LYS A 193 19.03 -174.87 113.32
C LYS A 193 18.12 -174.94 112.11
N LEU A 194 17.09 -175.80 112.12
CA LEU A 194 16.09 -175.91 111.07
C LEU A 194 15.33 -174.58 110.88
N ASN A 195 14.92 -173.92 111.98
CA ASN A 195 14.28 -172.61 111.98
C ASN A 195 15.25 -171.44 111.73
N ALA A 196 16.56 -171.63 111.88
CA ALA A 196 17.56 -170.68 111.40
C ALA A 196 17.70 -170.78 109.88
N PHE A 197 17.95 -171.97 109.33
CA PHE A 197 18.00 -172.20 107.88
C PHE A 197 16.70 -171.83 107.17
N LYS A 198 15.53 -172.14 107.75
CA LYS A 198 14.23 -171.70 107.24
C LYS A 198 14.12 -170.18 107.18
N ARG A 199 14.51 -169.47 108.25
CA ARG A 199 14.50 -167.99 108.26
C ARG A 199 15.53 -167.41 107.31
N GLU A 200 16.69 -168.05 107.12
CA GLU A 200 17.70 -167.64 106.17
C GLU A 200 17.21 -167.79 104.72
N VAL A 201 16.60 -168.93 104.37
CA VAL A 201 15.96 -169.14 103.06
C VAL A 201 14.77 -168.21 102.84
N GLU A 202 13.93 -167.98 103.86
CA GLU A 202 12.85 -166.99 103.78
C GLU A 202 13.40 -165.56 103.61
N GLN A 203 14.49 -165.21 104.29
CA GLN A 203 15.12 -163.89 104.18
C GLN A 203 15.75 -163.71 102.80
N GLN A 204 16.48 -164.70 102.29
CA GLN A 204 17.03 -164.71 100.93
C GLN A 204 15.90 -164.58 99.90
N LEU A 205 14.79 -165.32 100.03
CA LEU A 205 13.63 -165.22 99.15
C LEU A 205 12.95 -163.84 99.23
N ARG A 206 12.83 -163.25 100.42
CA ARG A 206 12.31 -161.88 100.63
C ARG A 206 13.25 -160.84 100.01
N GLU A 207 14.56 -160.99 100.14
CA GLU A 207 15.56 -160.09 99.56
C GLU A 207 15.59 -160.21 98.04
N GLU A 208 15.59 -161.41 97.48
CA GLU A 208 15.40 -161.66 96.05
C GLU A 208 14.10 -161.02 95.54
N MET A 209 12.98 -161.18 96.27
CA MET A 209 11.70 -160.61 95.86
C MET A 209 11.70 -159.08 95.96
N CYS A 210 12.32 -158.49 96.98
CA CYS A 210 12.52 -157.05 97.10
C CYS A 210 13.44 -156.50 95.99
N GLN A 211 14.51 -157.22 95.62
CA GLN A 211 15.38 -156.86 94.51
C GLN A 211 14.68 -156.96 93.15
N LYS A 212 13.96 -158.07 92.89
CA LYS A 212 13.15 -158.26 91.68
C LYS A 212 12.03 -157.22 91.56
N LEU A 213 11.34 -156.91 92.66
CA LEU A 213 10.30 -155.88 92.73
C LEU A 213 10.86 -154.47 92.60
N LYS A 214 12.06 -154.18 93.13
CA LYS A 214 12.76 -152.92 92.89
C LYS A 214 13.16 -152.79 91.43
N TYR A 215 13.83 -153.79 90.86
CA TYR A 215 14.21 -153.81 89.44
C TYR A 215 13.01 -153.64 88.52
N PHE A 216 11.89 -154.33 88.81
CA PHE A 216 10.63 -154.15 88.09
C PHE A 216 10.10 -152.71 88.22
N LYS A 217 10.00 -152.15 89.44
CA LYS A 217 9.57 -150.76 89.63
C LYS A 217 10.46 -149.75 88.91
N ASP A 218 11.78 -149.87 89.04
CA ASP A 218 12.75 -148.99 88.41
C ASP A 218 12.65 -149.09 86.86
N THR A 219 12.41 -150.30 86.34
CA THR A 219 12.19 -150.56 84.90
C THR A 219 10.88 -149.98 84.39
N GLU A 220 9.74 -150.18 85.08
CA GLU A 220 8.45 -149.61 84.66
C GLU A 220 8.43 -148.08 84.83
N ILE A 221 9.03 -147.53 85.89
CA ILE A 221 9.20 -146.08 86.05
C ILE A 221 10.09 -145.50 84.94
N ALA A 222 11.15 -146.21 84.53
CA ALA A 222 11.98 -145.80 83.40
C ALA A 222 11.22 -145.87 82.07
N LYS A 223 10.41 -146.91 81.83
CA LYS A 223 9.52 -147.00 80.66
C LYS A 223 8.53 -145.84 80.61
N VAL A 224 7.76 -145.62 81.69
CA VAL A 224 6.77 -144.53 81.78
C VAL A 224 7.42 -143.18 81.54
N LYS A 225 8.52 -142.85 82.24
CA LYS A 225 9.26 -141.59 82.01
C LYS A 225 9.76 -141.43 80.57
N MET A 226 10.20 -142.52 79.94
CA MET A 226 10.64 -142.51 78.54
C MET A 226 9.46 -142.44 77.55
N GLU A 227 8.27 -142.88 77.92
CA GLU A 227 7.06 -142.75 77.11
C GLU A 227 6.43 -141.35 77.25
N GLU A 228 6.33 -140.83 78.47
CA GLU A 228 5.97 -139.43 78.77
C GLU A 228 6.91 -138.45 78.08
N LYS A 229 8.24 -138.67 78.16
CA LYS A 229 9.22 -137.84 77.44
C LYS A 229 9.00 -137.88 75.92
N ARG A 230 8.79 -139.07 75.33
CA ARG A 230 8.45 -139.20 73.90
C ARG A 230 7.08 -138.62 73.55
N LYS A 231 6.15 -138.51 74.50
CA LYS A 231 4.84 -137.87 74.31
C LYS A 231 4.99 -136.34 74.29
N ALA A 232 5.66 -135.77 75.28
CA ALA A 232 6.00 -134.34 75.31
C ALA A 232 6.89 -133.91 74.12
N GLU A 233 7.84 -134.75 73.69
CA GLU A 233 8.66 -134.48 72.50
C GLU A 233 7.84 -134.46 71.20
N ARG A 234 6.83 -135.32 71.08
CA ARG A 234 5.87 -135.29 69.95
C ARG A 234 4.98 -134.06 70.01
N GLU A 235 4.36 -133.78 71.15
CA GLU A 235 3.50 -132.61 71.34
C GLU A 235 4.27 -131.29 71.05
N LEU A 236 5.51 -131.18 71.52
CA LEU A 236 6.38 -130.03 71.21
C LEU A 236 6.79 -129.96 69.72
N ALA A 237 6.92 -131.09 69.03
CA ALA A 237 7.16 -131.09 67.59
C ALA A 237 5.88 -130.71 66.81
N GLU A 238 4.73 -131.20 67.23
CA GLU A 238 3.42 -130.88 66.67
C GLU A 238 3.11 -129.37 66.82
N PHE A 239 3.28 -128.79 68.01
CA PHE A 239 3.15 -127.33 68.22
C PHE A 239 4.14 -126.50 67.40
N ARG A 240 5.39 -126.97 67.21
CA ARG A 240 6.36 -126.31 66.33
C ARG A 240 5.90 -126.35 64.88
N ASN A 241 5.45 -127.51 64.40
CA ASN A 241 4.94 -127.69 63.04
C ASN A 241 3.63 -126.92 62.80
N GLU A 242 2.81 -126.69 63.82
CA GLU A 242 1.64 -125.79 63.78
C GLU A 242 2.04 -124.32 63.70
N LEU A 243 2.94 -123.87 64.58
CA LEU A 243 3.46 -122.50 64.56
C LEU A 243 4.16 -122.18 63.23
N GLU A 244 4.97 -123.11 62.72
CA GLU A 244 5.66 -122.96 61.44
C GLU A 244 4.66 -122.85 60.28
N ARG A 245 3.68 -123.76 60.17
CA ARG A 245 2.61 -123.66 59.17
C ARG A 245 1.80 -122.37 59.29
N ALA A 246 1.52 -121.90 60.50
CA ALA A 246 0.80 -120.65 60.73
C ALA A 246 1.63 -119.41 60.34
N CYS A 247 2.95 -119.47 60.51
CA CYS A 247 3.88 -118.43 60.05
C CYS A 247 4.07 -118.46 58.52
N GLN A 248 4.19 -119.65 57.92
CA GLN A 248 4.24 -119.85 56.47
C GLN A 248 2.97 -119.34 55.79
N ALA A 249 1.78 -119.73 56.25
CA ALA A 249 0.52 -119.24 55.70
C ALA A 249 0.38 -117.70 55.82
N LYS A 250 0.87 -117.10 56.90
CA LYS A 250 0.92 -115.63 57.04
C LYS A 250 1.90 -114.97 56.08
N SER A 251 3.10 -115.55 55.88
CA SER A 251 4.07 -114.99 54.94
C SER A 251 3.62 -115.17 53.49
N GLU A 252 2.99 -116.28 53.13
CA GLU A 252 2.36 -116.49 51.81
C GLU A 252 1.27 -115.48 51.53
N VAL A 253 0.38 -115.20 52.51
CA VAL A 253 -0.62 -114.14 52.38
C VAL A 253 0.03 -112.77 52.18
N LEU A 254 1.05 -112.41 52.97
CA LEU A 254 1.77 -111.13 52.81
C LEU A 254 2.48 -111.03 51.46
N ILE A 255 3.17 -112.08 51.02
CA ILE A 255 3.83 -112.18 49.70
C ILE A 255 2.79 -112.06 48.56
N SER A 256 1.59 -112.62 48.73
CA SER A 256 0.51 -112.46 47.74
C SER A 256 -0.02 -111.01 47.70
N GLN A 257 -0.15 -110.35 48.85
CA GLN A 257 -0.57 -108.95 48.93
C GLN A 257 0.48 -108.00 48.36
N GLU A 258 1.76 -108.25 48.63
CA GLU A 258 2.91 -107.53 48.07
C GLU A 258 2.96 -107.66 46.55
N LYS A 259 2.87 -108.89 46.01
CA LYS A 259 2.78 -109.14 44.56
C LYS A 259 1.61 -108.40 43.92
N MET A 260 0.42 -108.47 44.51
CA MET A 260 -0.76 -107.75 44.01
C MET A 260 -0.61 -106.21 44.12
N ALA A 261 0.18 -105.70 45.06
CA ALA A 261 0.50 -104.28 45.15
C ALA A 261 1.52 -103.86 44.07
N LEU A 262 2.61 -104.61 43.91
CA LEU A 262 3.64 -104.39 42.89
C LEU A 262 3.06 -104.48 41.47
N GLU A 263 2.20 -105.46 41.20
CA GLU A 263 1.49 -105.56 39.91
C GLU A 263 0.63 -104.33 39.59
N ARG A 264 -0.06 -103.75 40.58
CA ARG A 264 -0.83 -102.52 40.37
C ARG A 264 0.07 -101.34 40.09
N ILE A 265 1.18 -101.20 40.80
CA ILE A 265 2.17 -100.14 40.59
C ILE A 265 2.80 -100.27 39.20
N GLN A 266 3.24 -101.47 38.80
CA GLN A 266 3.77 -101.72 37.45
C GLN A 266 2.72 -101.41 36.38
N LYS A 267 1.48 -101.88 36.52
CA LYS A 267 0.39 -101.61 35.56
C LYS A 267 0.09 -100.11 35.46
N HIS A 268 0.18 -99.36 36.57
CA HIS A 268 0.03 -97.90 36.55
C HIS A 268 1.18 -97.22 35.81
N GLN A 269 2.43 -97.56 36.11
CA GLN A 269 3.63 -97.03 35.42
C GLN A 269 3.64 -97.37 33.93
N GLU A 270 3.17 -98.56 33.56
CA GLU A 270 2.97 -98.97 32.17
C GLU A 270 1.88 -98.15 31.46
N MET A 271 0.82 -97.71 32.15
CA MET A 271 -0.19 -96.82 31.58
C MET A 271 0.37 -95.39 31.44
N GLU A 272 0.98 -94.83 32.49
CA GLU A 272 1.60 -93.50 32.48
C GLU A 272 2.65 -93.37 31.36
N THR A 273 3.53 -94.36 31.20
CA THR A 273 4.55 -94.34 30.13
C THR A 273 3.94 -94.46 28.72
N ARG A 274 2.85 -95.21 28.55
CA ARG A 274 2.07 -95.26 27.29
C ARG A 274 1.38 -93.92 27.00
N GLU A 275 0.80 -93.29 28.01
CA GLU A 275 0.11 -92.00 27.90
C GLU A 275 1.08 -90.86 27.60
N ILE A 276 2.20 -90.76 28.34
CA ILE A 276 3.29 -89.79 28.07
C ILE A 276 3.85 -89.99 26.66
N TYR A 277 4.03 -91.24 26.22
CA TYR A 277 4.44 -91.52 24.84
C TYR A 277 3.39 -91.07 23.82
N ALA A 278 2.11 -91.37 24.04
CA ALA A 278 1.02 -90.97 23.15
C ALA A 278 0.88 -89.43 23.06
N GLN A 279 0.96 -88.72 24.19
CA GLN A 279 1.00 -87.26 24.24
C GLN A 279 2.21 -86.70 23.49
N ARG A 280 3.41 -87.28 23.67
CA ARG A 280 4.61 -86.89 22.92
C ARG A 280 4.46 -87.12 21.41
N GLN A 281 3.83 -88.21 20.99
CA GLN A 281 3.56 -88.47 19.57
C GLN A 281 2.48 -87.55 18.98
N LEU A 282 1.52 -87.08 19.79
CA LEU A 282 0.56 -86.06 19.38
C LEU A 282 1.26 -84.71 19.19
N LEU A 283 2.00 -84.24 20.20
CA LEU A 283 2.77 -83.00 20.14
C LEU A 283 3.77 -82.95 18.97
N LEU A 284 4.41 -84.08 18.63
CA LEU A 284 5.28 -84.15 17.45
C LEU A 284 4.51 -83.94 16.14
N LYS A 285 3.32 -84.54 16.00
CA LYS A 285 2.45 -84.33 14.82
C LYS A 285 1.95 -82.89 14.74
N ASP A 286 1.60 -82.30 15.87
CA ASP A 286 1.15 -80.91 15.93
C ASP A 286 2.28 -79.94 15.55
N ILE A 287 3.52 -80.21 16.01
CA ILE A 287 4.72 -79.45 15.60
C ILE A 287 4.97 -79.58 14.09
N ASP A 288 4.88 -80.78 13.50
CA ASP A 288 5.08 -80.96 12.06
C ASP A 288 3.94 -80.36 11.22
N LEU A 289 2.70 -80.37 11.72
CA LEU A 289 1.57 -79.67 11.12
C LEU A 289 1.73 -78.14 11.18
N LEU A 290 2.24 -77.61 12.29
CA LEU A 290 2.58 -76.18 12.41
C LEU A 290 3.71 -75.78 11.47
N ARG A 291 4.78 -76.57 11.36
CA ARG A 291 5.87 -76.36 10.37
C ARG A 291 5.34 -76.36 8.93
N GLY A 292 4.40 -77.26 8.61
CA GLY A 292 3.74 -77.30 7.30
C GLY A 292 2.98 -76.01 7.00
N ARG A 293 2.20 -75.50 7.97
CA ARG A 293 1.49 -74.22 7.86
C ARG A 293 2.43 -73.02 7.79
N GLU A 294 3.52 -73.02 8.56
CA GLU A 294 4.56 -71.98 8.52
C GLU A 294 5.22 -71.91 7.14
N ALA A 295 5.60 -73.05 6.57
CA ALA A 295 6.16 -73.14 5.23
C ALA A 295 5.16 -72.69 4.15
N GLU A 296 3.88 -73.04 4.26
CA GLU A 296 2.84 -72.58 3.34
C GLU A 296 2.61 -71.07 3.44
N LEU A 297 2.49 -70.53 4.65
CA LEU A 297 2.34 -69.09 4.89
C LEU A 297 3.56 -68.31 4.36
N LYS A 298 4.77 -68.84 4.53
CA LYS A 298 5.99 -68.27 3.96
C LYS A 298 5.96 -68.28 2.43
N GLN A 299 5.59 -69.38 1.78
CA GLN A 299 5.45 -69.43 0.31
C GLN A 299 4.38 -68.45 -0.20
N ARG A 300 3.25 -68.32 0.50
CA ARG A 300 2.21 -67.34 0.18
C ARG A 300 2.70 -65.90 0.33
N MET A 301 3.53 -65.61 1.34
CA MET A 301 4.16 -64.31 1.58
C MET A 301 5.19 -63.97 0.50
N GLU A 302 6.11 -64.90 0.19
CA GLU A 302 7.10 -64.73 -0.88
C GLU A 302 6.43 -64.53 -2.25
N ALA A 303 5.35 -65.27 -2.55
CA ALA A 303 4.57 -65.09 -3.77
C ALA A 303 3.84 -63.73 -3.81
N PHE A 304 3.32 -63.25 -2.68
CA PHE A 304 2.69 -61.93 -2.57
C PHE A 304 3.72 -60.81 -2.77
N GLU A 305 4.90 -60.89 -2.15
CA GLU A 305 5.99 -59.93 -2.37
C GLU A 305 6.44 -59.88 -3.83
N LEU A 306 6.58 -61.03 -4.49
CA LEU A 306 6.94 -61.09 -5.91
C LEU A 306 5.85 -60.48 -6.80
N ALA A 307 4.57 -60.72 -6.50
CA ALA A 307 3.45 -60.09 -7.21
C ALA A 307 3.41 -58.57 -7.00
N GLN A 308 3.65 -58.09 -5.76
CA GLN A 308 3.73 -56.67 -5.44
C GLN A 308 4.87 -55.99 -6.21
N ARG A 309 6.10 -56.54 -6.16
CA ARG A 309 7.27 -55.98 -6.87
C ARG A 309 7.03 -55.90 -8.38
N LEU A 310 6.41 -56.93 -8.96
CA LEU A 310 6.04 -56.95 -10.39
C LEU A 310 5.00 -55.87 -10.74
N GLU A 311 4.07 -55.55 -9.84
CA GLU A 311 3.11 -54.46 -10.03
C GLU A 311 3.76 -53.08 -9.79
N GLU A 312 4.70 -52.96 -8.87
CA GLU A 312 5.53 -51.76 -8.69
C GLU A 312 6.39 -51.48 -9.94
N GLU A 313 6.96 -52.50 -10.57
CA GLU A 313 7.70 -52.39 -11.83
C GLU A 313 6.81 -51.98 -13.01
N LYS A 314 5.59 -52.53 -13.13
CA LYS A 314 4.59 -52.06 -14.12
C LYS A 314 4.26 -50.59 -13.90
N ASN A 315 3.92 -50.20 -12.68
CA ASN A 315 3.56 -48.81 -12.34
C ASN A 315 4.72 -47.84 -12.60
N LYS A 316 5.95 -48.24 -12.29
CA LYS A 316 7.17 -47.50 -12.64
C LYS A 316 7.32 -47.36 -14.15
N GLY A 317 7.14 -48.43 -14.92
CA GLY A 317 7.17 -48.40 -16.39
C GLY A 317 6.11 -47.48 -16.98
N ILE A 318 4.88 -47.51 -16.46
CA ILE A 318 3.80 -46.59 -16.84
C ILE A 318 4.23 -45.14 -16.52
N ALA A 319 4.73 -44.86 -15.31
CA ALA A 319 5.19 -43.54 -14.90
C ALA A 319 6.41 -43.04 -15.70
N ASP A 320 7.29 -43.92 -16.18
CA ASP A 320 8.39 -43.58 -17.12
C ASP A 320 7.84 -43.23 -18.51
N THR A 321 6.82 -43.95 -19.01
CA THR A 321 6.18 -43.60 -20.31
C THR A 321 5.35 -42.31 -20.25
N LEU A 322 4.71 -42.02 -19.10
CA LEU A 322 3.99 -40.78 -18.88
C LEU A 322 4.95 -39.58 -18.82
N ARG A 323 6.05 -39.68 -18.05
CA ARG A 323 7.08 -38.62 -17.99
C ARG A 323 7.75 -38.35 -19.34
N LYS A 324 7.93 -39.38 -20.19
CA LYS A 324 8.39 -39.17 -21.58
C LYS A 324 7.39 -38.35 -22.39
N LYS A 325 6.11 -38.74 -22.39
CA LYS A 325 5.04 -37.99 -23.08
C LYS A 325 4.89 -36.56 -22.56
N GLU A 326 5.04 -36.34 -21.25
CA GLU A 326 5.03 -35.02 -20.63
C GLU A 326 6.18 -34.14 -21.14
N LEU A 327 7.39 -34.67 -21.23
CA LEU A 327 8.55 -33.99 -21.83
C LEU A 327 8.38 -33.74 -23.33
N ASP A 328 7.83 -34.71 -24.07
CA ASP A 328 7.53 -34.57 -25.51
C ASP A 328 6.50 -33.45 -25.75
N ILE A 329 5.41 -33.44 -24.98
CA ILE A 329 4.37 -32.38 -25.02
C ILE A 329 4.98 -31.02 -24.67
N LYS A 330 5.77 -30.94 -23.59
CA LYS A 330 6.42 -29.69 -23.17
C LYS A 330 7.38 -29.15 -24.24
N GLY A 331 8.15 -30.03 -24.90
CA GLY A 331 9.00 -29.63 -26.03
C GLY A 331 8.20 -29.14 -27.25
N ILE A 332 7.02 -29.73 -27.50
CA ILE A 332 6.09 -29.27 -28.53
C ILE A 332 5.51 -27.89 -28.17
N GLU A 333 5.05 -27.71 -26.93
CA GLU A 333 4.56 -26.44 -26.38
C GLU A 333 5.62 -25.34 -26.50
N GLU A 334 6.83 -25.55 -25.99
CA GLU A 334 7.98 -24.64 -26.12
C GLU A 334 8.26 -24.28 -27.59
N SER A 335 8.11 -25.24 -28.52
CA SER A 335 8.26 -24.98 -29.96
C SER A 335 7.14 -24.09 -30.54
N TYR A 336 5.90 -24.22 -30.06
CA TYR A 336 4.78 -23.39 -30.49
C TYR A 336 4.86 -21.99 -29.88
N ASP A 337 5.26 -21.90 -28.61
CA ASP A 337 5.55 -20.66 -27.92
C ASP A 337 6.64 -19.86 -28.66
N GLN A 338 7.71 -20.53 -29.11
CA GLN A 338 8.77 -19.87 -29.87
C GLN A 338 8.31 -19.48 -31.29
N LYS A 339 7.49 -20.29 -31.97
CA LYS A 339 6.89 -19.91 -33.26
C LYS A 339 5.99 -18.68 -33.11
N LEU A 340 5.15 -18.63 -32.07
CA LEU A 340 4.27 -17.51 -31.76
C LEU A 340 5.07 -16.23 -31.45
N LYS A 341 6.14 -16.33 -30.65
CA LYS A 341 7.08 -15.23 -30.39
C LYS A 341 7.74 -14.74 -31.68
N ASN A 342 8.16 -15.64 -32.57
CA ASN A 342 8.79 -15.29 -33.85
C ASN A 342 7.82 -14.58 -34.80
N GLU A 343 6.59 -15.08 -34.97
CA GLU A 343 5.58 -14.44 -35.81
C GLU A 343 5.12 -13.08 -35.22
N LEU A 344 4.97 -12.98 -33.90
CA LEU A 344 4.69 -11.71 -33.22
C LEU A 344 5.81 -10.67 -33.47
N LEU A 345 7.08 -11.08 -33.37
CA LEU A 345 8.22 -10.22 -33.68
C LEU A 345 8.26 -9.82 -35.16
N LYS A 346 7.92 -10.73 -36.07
CA LYS A 346 7.81 -10.48 -37.51
C LYS A 346 6.74 -9.42 -37.81
N TYR A 347 5.53 -9.54 -37.27
CA TYR A 347 4.50 -8.52 -37.40
C TYR A 347 4.90 -7.18 -36.76
N GLN A 348 5.64 -7.19 -35.64
CA GLN A 348 6.17 -5.96 -35.03
C GLN A 348 7.28 -5.29 -35.86
N LEU A 349 8.04 -6.06 -36.66
CA LEU A 349 9.02 -5.53 -37.60
C LEU A 349 8.33 -4.99 -38.86
N GLU A 350 7.42 -5.78 -39.44
CA GLU A 350 6.62 -5.37 -40.61
C GLU A 350 5.85 -4.06 -40.35
N LEU A 351 5.22 -3.90 -39.17
CA LEU A 351 4.56 -2.66 -38.78
C LEU A 351 5.52 -1.46 -38.62
N LYS A 352 6.77 -1.69 -38.21
CA LYS A 352 7.81 -0.65 -38.12
C LYS A 352 8.33 -0.27 -39.50
N ASP A 353 8.61 -1.24 -40.35
CA ASP A 353 9.09 -1.01 -41.72
C ASP A 353 8.01 -0.32 -42.56
N ASP A 354 6.74 -0.63 -42.33
CA ASP A 354 5.61 0.05 -42.97
C ASP A 354 5.42 1.47 -42.42
N TYR A 355 5.61 1.71 -41.12
CA TYR A 355 5.66 3.06 -40.53
C TYR A 355 6.83 3.90 -41.07
N ILE A 356 8.03 3.32 -41.18
CA ILE A 356 9.20 3.96 -41.77
C ILE A 356 8.93 4.27 -43.24
N THR A 357 8.37 3.33 -44.00
CA THR A 357 8.01 3.51 -45.42
C THR A 357 6.99 4.63 -45.62
N ARG A 358 5.96 4.72 -44.77
CA ARG A 358 4.97 5.81 -44.77
C ARG A 358 5.63 7.16 -44.42
N THR A 359 6.53 7.17 -43.43
CA THR A 359 7.26 8.38 -43.00
C THR A 359 8.19 8.89 -44.11
N ASN A 360 8.97 8.01 -44.73
CA ASN A 360 9.87 8.36 -45.83
C ASN A 360 9.10 8.94 -47.02
N LYS A 361 8.00 8.29 -47.44
CA LYS A 361 7.10 8.81 -48.49
C LYS A 361 6.53 10.19 -48.14
N LEU A 362 6.16 10.42 -46.88
CA LEU A 362 5.69 11.73 -46.43
C LEU A 362 6.80 12.79 -46.54
N THR A 363 8.03 12.48 -46.12
CA THR A 363 9.16 13.42 -46.24
C THR A 363 9.59 13.68 -47.69
N GLU A 364 9.44 12.70 -48.59
CA GLU A 364 9.66 12.90 -50.02
C GLU A 364 8.61 13.85 -50.63
N GLU A 365 7.32 13.66 -50.33
CA GLU A 365 6.26 14.55 -50.81
C GLU A 365 6.33 15.94 -50.17
N GLU A 366 6.75 16.05 -48.91
CA GLU A 366 7.06 17.32 -48.27
C GLU A 366 8.24 18.04 -48.97
N GLY A 367 9.28 17.29 -49.35
CA GLY A 367 10.40 17.78 -50.18
C GLY A 367 9.93 18.30 -51.54
N LYS A 368 9.19 17.48 -52.29
CA LYS A 368 8.61 17.86 -53.60
C LYS A 368 7.67 19.07 -53.49
N ASN A 369 6.95 19.23 -52.38
CA ASN A 369 6.07 20.38 -52.16
C ASN A 369 6.85 21.65 -51.74
N LYS A 370 7.96 21.52 -51.01
CA LYS A 370 8.90 22.63 -50.77
C LYS A 370 9.57 23.09 -52.07
N GLU A 371 9.99 22.16 -52.91
CA GLU A 371 10.56 22.44 -54.23
C GLU A 371 9.56 23.18 -55.15
N LYS A 372 8.31 22.70 -55.25
CA LYS A 372 7.23 23.40 -55.96
C LYS A 372 6.96 24.80 -55.38
N ALA A 373 7.01 24.96 -54.04
CA ALA A 373 6.81 26.25 -53.40
C ALA A 373 7.94 27.24 -53.70
N ILE A 374 9.20 26.76 -53.79
CA ILE A 374 10.35 27.56 -54.24
C ILE A 374 10.17 27.96 -55.71
N HIS A 375 9.81 27.03 -56.61
CA HIS A 375 9.55 27.33 -58.03
C HIS A 375 8.45 28.39 -58.20
N LEU A 376 7.32 28.24 -57.50
CA LEU A 376 6.22 29.21 -57.54
C LEU A 376 6.63 30.59 -56.97
N GLN A 377 7.53 30.62 -55.98
CA GLN A 377 8.08 31.86 -55.43
C GLN A 377 9.07 32.51 -56.40
N GLU A 378 9.89 31.73 -57.10
CA GLU A 378 10.78 32.20 -58.17
C GLU A 378 9.95 32.79 -59.33
N GLU A 379 8.93 32.08 -59.82
CA GLU A 379 7.97 32.58 -60.81
C GLU A 379 7.28 33.86 -60.35
N LEU A 380 6.84 33.94 -59.09
CA LEU A 380 6.23 35.16 -58.52
C LEU A 380 7.20 36.34 -58.53
N THR A 381 8.49 36.13 -58.19
CA THR A 381 9.49 37.21 -58.24
C THR A 381 9.85 37.62 -59.68
N ALA A 382 9.88 36.67 -60.62
CA ALA A 382 10.06 36.97 -62.04
C ALA A 382 8.87 37.75 -62.62
N ILE A 383 7.63 37.39 -62.25
CA ILE A 383 6.42 38.12 -62.61
C ILE A 383 6.45 39.54 -62.00
N ASN A 384 6.90 39.69 -60.75
CA ASN A 384 6.99 41.02 -60.14
C ASN A 384 8.10 41.90 -60.79
N SER A 385 9.26 41.34 -61.13
CA SER A 385 10.29 42.11 -61.84
C SER A 385 9.84 42.52 -63.26
N LYS A 386 9.07 41.66 -63.95
CA LYS A 386 8.42 42.00 -65.23
C LYS A 386 7.31 43.04 -65.09
N LYS A 387 6.54 43.01 -64.00
CA LYS A 387 5.57 44.06 -63.64
C LYS A 387 6.26 45.40 -63.36
N GLU A 388 7.44 45.38 -62.74
CA GLU A 388 8.26 46.59 -62.53
C GLU A 388 8.90 47.11 -63.82
N GLU A 389 9.36 46.23 -64.72
CA GLU A 389 9.77 46.60 -66.09
C GLU A 389 8.62 47.25 -66.85
N LEU A 390 7.41 46.68 -66.77
CA LEU A 390 6.20 47.23 -67.38
C LEU A 390 5.82 48.59 -66.77
N ASN A 391 5.91 48.75 -65.45
CA ASN A 391 5.67 50.05 -64.81
C ASN A 391 6.70 51.10 -65.26
N ARG A 392 7.98 50.71 -65.40
CA ARG A 392 9.04 51.57 -65.94
C ARG A 392 8.77 51.95 -67.40
N SER A 393 8.36 51.01 -68.25
CA SER A 393 8.04 51.31 -69.66
C SER A 393 6.76 52.13 -69.82
N VAL A 394 5.72 51.87 -69.04
CA VAL A 394 4.47 52.67 -69.00
C VAL A 394 4.76 54.10 -68.55
N ASN A 395 5.63 54.31 -67.57
CA ASN A 395 6.04 55.67 -67.18
C ASN A 395 6.85 56.35 -68.29
N ARG A 396 7.78 55.63 -68.97
CA ARG A 396 8.51 56.20 -70.12
C ARG A 396 7.59 56.50 -71.31
N VAL A 397 6.52 55.73 -71.51
CA VAL A 397 5.48 56.05 -72.51
C VAL A 397 4.76 57.35 -72.15
N LYS A 398 4.34 57.54 -70.89
CA LYS A 398 3.72 58.81 -70.43
C LYS A 398 4.65 60.00 -70.58
N GLU A 399 5.94 59.85 -70.28
CA GLU A 399 6.95 60.87 -70.55
C GLU A 399 7.00 61.22 -72.04
N LEU A 400 7.08 60.22 -72.93
CA LEU A 400 7.09 60.40 -74.37
C LEU A 400 5.77 60.98 -74.93
N GLU A 401 4.62 60.68 -74.31
CA GLU A 401 3.32 61.27 -74.63
C GLU A 401 3.27 62.76 -74.27
N LEU A 402 3.82 63.14 -73.11
CA LEU A 402 3.95 64.54 -72.70
C LEU A 402 4.98 65.30 -73.56
N GLU A 403 6.12 64.69 -73.87
CA GLU A 403 7.09 65.21 -74.84
C GLU A 403 6.41 65.44 -76.20
N LEU A 404 5.68 64.45 -76.73
CA LEU A 404 4.95 64.53 -78.01
C LEU A 404 3.87 65.61 -78.01
N GLU A 405 3.09 65.75 -76.94
CA GLU A 405 2.05 66.78 -76.84
C GLU A 405 2.65 68.18 -76.71
N SER A 406 3.81 68.33 -76.03
CA SER A 406 4.56 69.58 -76.03
C SER A 406 5.08 69.95 -77.42
N VAL A 407 5.56 68.97 -78.20
CA VAL A 407 6.02 69.17 -79.59
C VAL A 407 4.83 69.50 -80.51
N ARG A 408 3.66 68.89 -80.31
CA ARG A 408 2.41 69.27 -80.99
C ARG A 408 2.01 70.71 -80.66
N ALA A 409 2.06 71.12 -79.40
CA ALA A 409 1.76 72.48 -78.98
C ALA A 409 2.75 73.51 -79.59
N LEU A 410 4.05 73.18 -79.65
CA LEU A 410 5.07 73.98 -80.33
C LEU A 410 4.82 74.05 -81.85
N SER A 411 4.46 72.94 -82.48
CA SER A 411 4.08 72.90 -83.91
C SER A 411 2.83 73.74 -84.20
N LEU A 412 1.83 73.72 -83.32
CA LEU A 412 0.65 74.58 -83.38
C LEU A 412 0.97 76.06 -83.16
N ALA A 413 1.98 76.39 -82.33
CA ALA A 413 2.46 77.75 -82.18
C ALA A 413 3.22 78.24 -83.44
N ILE A 414 4.13 77.42 -83.97
CA ILE A 414 4.91 77.72 -85.18
C ILE A 414 4.00 77.84 -86.42
N THR A 415 3.00 76.98 -86.57
CA THR A 415 2.03 77.09 -87.68
C THR A 415 1.16 78.34 -87.57
N LYS A 416 0.71 78.73 -86.35
CA LYS A 416 0.07 80.04 -86.13
C LYS A 416 0.99 81.22 -86.46
N GLN A 417 2.27 81.14 -86.10
CA GLN A 417 3.27 82.16 -86.46
C GLN A 417 3.49 82.23 -87.98
N ASN A 418 3.58 81.10 -88.67
CA ASN A 418 3.70 81.03 -90.13
C ASN A 418 2.44 81.55 -90.84
N HIS A 419 1.24 81.29 -90.31
CA HIS A 419 0.02 81.92 -90.80
C HIS A 419 0.06 83.44 -90.63
N LEU A 420 0.44 83.96 -89.46
CA LEU A 420 0.57 85.40 -89.23
C LEU A 420 1.61 86.06 -90.16
N LEU A 421 2.73 85.37 -90.43
CA LEU A 421 3.74 85.84 -91.39
C LEU A 421 3.22 85.81 -92.83
N ASN A 422 2.49 84.77 -93.24
CA ASN A 422 1.86 84.69 -94.56
C ASN A 422 0.78 85.76 -94.76
N GLU A 423 -0.06 86.04 -93.75
CA GLU A 423 -1.02 87.15 -93.86
C GLU A 423 -0.29 88.49 -93.98
N LYS A 424 0.79 88.75 -93.24
CA LYS A 424 1.62 89.95 -93.44
C LYS A 424 2.27 90.02 -94.83
N VAL A 425 2.64 88.90 -95.43
CA VAL A 425 3.16 88.85 -96.81
C VAL A 425 2.04 89.16 -97.82
N LYS A 426 0.79 88.75 -97.57
CA LYS A 426 -0.37 89.17 -98.37
C LYS A 426 -0.70 90.65 -98.19
N GLU A 427 -0.68 91.19 -96.96
CA GLU A 427 -0.87 92.62 -96.69
C GLU A 427 0.17 93.49 -97.43
N MET A 428 1.39 92.98 -97.64
CA MET A 428 2.42 93.64 -98.43
C MET A 428 2.39 93.35 -99.94
N SER A 429 1.38 92.63 -100.47
CA SER A 429 1.35 92.24 -101.89
C SER A 429 1.19 93.43 -102.86
N ASP A 430 0.54 94.52 -102.41
CA ASP A 430 0.40 95.77 -103.17
C ASP A 430 1.73 96.54 -103.40
N TYR A 431 2.83 96.11 -102.77
CA TYR A 431 4.16 96.71 -102.95
C TYR A 431 4.61 96.78 -104.42
N SER A 432 4.16 95.83 -105.26
CA SER A 432 4.42 95.83 -106.71
C SER A 432 3.72 96.99 -107.42
N LEU A 433 2.43 97.22 -107.14
CA LEU A 433 1.64 98.32 -107.72
C LEU A 433 2.16 99.68 -107.24
N LEU A 434 2.52 99.78 -105.96
CA LEU A 434 3.13 100.99 -105.38
C LEU A 434 4.47 101.34 -106.05
N LYS A 435 5.23 100.33 -106.50
CA LYS A 435 6.49 100.48 -107.23
C LYS A 435 6.28 100.92 -108.68
N GLU A 436 5.21 100.49 -109.35
CA GLU A 436 4.85 100.94 -110.69
C GLU A 436 4.38 102.40 -110.69
N GLY A 437 3.45 102.78 -109.81
CA GLY A 437 2.98 104.17 -109.69
C GLY A 437 4.11 105.16 -109.35
N LYS A 438 5.13 104.71 -108.59
CA LYS A 438 6.36 105.48 -108.34
C LYS A 438 7.17 105.74 -109.63
N LEU A 439 7.23 104.78 -110.54
CA LEU A 439 7.95 104.92 -111.81
C LEU A 439 7.20 105.84 -112.79
N GLU A 440 5.86 105.78 -112.83
CA GLU A 440 5.05 106.68 -113.64
C GLU A 440 5.20 108.14 -113.18
N LEU A 441 5.08 108.41 -111.88
CA LEU A 441 5.32 109.75 -111.31
C LEU A 441 6.76 110.23 -111.54
N GLN A 442 7.73 109.32 -111.62
CA GLN A 442 9.13 109.63 -111.94
C GLN A 442 9.33 109.94 -113.45
N ALA A 443 8.53 109.34 -114.34
CA ALA A 443 8.50 109.69 -115.76
C ALA A 443 7.85 111.06 -116.01
N GLN A 444 6.69 111.33 -115.39
CA GLN A 444 6.02 112.63 -115.43
C GLN A 444 6.92 113.76 -114.89
N ASN A 445 7.69 113.51 -113.82
CA ASN A 445 8.67 114.44 -113.30
C ASN A 445 9.82 114.78 -114.26
N LYS A 446 10.18 113.87 -115.19
CA LYS A 446 11.18 114.17 -116.22
C LYS A 446 10.60 115.09 -117.30
N LEU A 447 9.38 114.79 -117.77
CA LEU A 447 8.69 115.58 -118.79
C LEU A 447 8.46 117.03 -118.33
N LEU A 448 7.92 117.20 -117.11
CA LEU A 448 7.69 118.53 -116.53
C LEU A 448 8.99 119.33 -116.34
N LYS A 449 10.10 118.68 -115.98
CA LYS A 449 11.42 119.35 -115.88
C LYS A 449 11.94 119.81 -117.23
N GLN A 450 11.68 119.07 -118.31
CA GLN A 450 12.11 119.45 -119.66
C GLN A 450 11.37 120.71 -120.14
N GLN A 451 10.04 120.77 -119.95
CA GLN A 451 9.22 121.95 -120.25
C GLN A 451 9.60 123.19 -119.41
N LEU A 452 10.02 122.99 -118.16
CA LEU A 452 10.46 124.06 -117.26
C LEU A 452 11.84 124.62 -117.67
N GLU A 453 12.70 123.81 -118.28
CA GLU A 453 13.99 124.26 -118.79
C GLU A 453 13.87 124.98 -120.16
N GLU A 454 12.95 124.52 -121.01
CA GLU A 454 12.59 125.21 -122.26
C GLU A 454 12.04 126.63 -121.97
N THR A 455 11.05 126.75 -121.07
CA THR A 455 10.50 128.06 -120.66
C THR A 455 11.49 128.96 -119.90
N ARG A 456 12.56 128.40 -119.30
CA ARG A 456 13.70 129.18 -118.78
C ARG A 456 14.59 129.73 -119.88
N SER A 457 14.85 128.95 -120.93
CA SER A 457 15.66 129.39 -122.07
C SER A 457 15.00 130.56 -122.81
N GLU A 458 13.67 130.51 -123.00
CA GLU A 458 12.90 131.62 -123.57
C GLU A 458 12.92 132.88 -122.67
N ASN A 459 12.76 132.71 -121.36
CA ASN A 459 12.87 133.82 -120.40
C ASN A 459 14.23 134.52 -120.45
N MET A 460 15.34 133.79 -120.62
CA MET A 460 16.66 134.42 -120.78
C MET A 460 16.80 135.17 -122.10
N HIS A 461 16.19 134.71 -123.19
CA HIS A 461 16.14 135.47 -124.45
C HIS A 461 15.28 136.74 -124.35
N LEU A 462 14.23 136.74 -123.52
CA LEU A 462 13.45 137.95 -123.23
C LEU A 462 14.21 138.93 -122.32
N LEU A 463 14.84 138.45 -121.24
CA LEU A 463 15.62 139.28 -120.31
C LEU A 463 16.78 140.02 -121.00
N ASN A 464 17.55 139.34 -121.86
CA ASN A 464 18.63 139.97 -122.63
C ASN A 464 18.14 141.01 -123.65
N ARG A 465 16.83 141.02 -123.97
CA ARG A 465 16.20 141.99 -124.89
C ARG A 465 15.54 143.18 -124.17
N ILE A 466 15.49 143.15 -122.84
CA ILE A 466 14.93 144.22 -121.99
C ILE A 466 16.05 145.03 -121.30
N ALA A 467 17.25 144.47 -121.16
CA ALA A 467 18.40 145.11 -120.50
C ALA A 467 18.96 146.38 -121.20
N GLN A 468 18.54 146.67 -122.43
CA GLN A 468 18.85 147.86 -123.25
C GLN A 468 17.76 148.01 -124.34
N PRO A 469 17.51 149.18 -124.96
CA PRO A 469 17.71 150.58 -124.54
C PRO A 469 16.42 151.44 -124.78
N SER A 470 16.50 152.79 -124.76
CA SER A 470 15.94 153.68 -125.83
C SER A 470 15.94 155.18 -125.43
N PRO A 471 16.42 156.11 -126.28
CA PRO A 471 16.67 157.51 -125.90
C PRO A 471 15.43 158.40 -125.69
N LYS A 472 14.19 157.93 -125.92
CA LYS A 472 12.99 158.76 -125.70
C LYS A 472 12.65 158.99 -124.22
N LEU A 473 12.99 158.06 -123.33
CA LEU A 473 12.67 158.17 -121.90
C LEU A 473 13.48 159.29 -121.21
N VAL A 474 14.67 159.58 -121.72
CA VAL A 474 15.58 160.66 -121.26
C VAL A 474 15.00 162.05 -121.52
N VAL A 475 14.03 162.19 -122.43
CA VAL A 475 13.30 163.44 -122.67
C VAL A 475 12.18 163.63 -121.65
N PHE A 476 11.34 162.62 -121.43
CA PHE A 476 10.19 162.73 -120.52
C PHE A 476 10.57 162.90 -119.05
N GLN A 477 11.69 162.31 -118.58
CA GLN A 477 12.16 162.57 -117.21
C GLN A 477 12.63 164.03 -117.00
N LYS A 478 12.95 164.74 -118.09
CA LYS A 478 13.23 166.19 -118.11
C LYS A 478 11.96 167.06 -118.12
N GLU A 479 10.81 166.47 -118.41
CA GLU A 479 9.50 167.13 -118.34
C GLU A 479 8.81 166.85 -117.00
N LEU A 480 9.01 165.66 -116.40
CA LEU A 480 8.55 165.35 -115.05
C LEU A 480 9.06 166.39 -114.02
N LYS A 481 10.35 166.72 -114.06
CA LYS A 481 10.91 167.78 -113.20
C LYS A 481 10.23 169.14 -113.36
N LYS A 482 9.81 169.51 -114.57
CA LYS A 482 9.07 170.76 -114.80
C LYS A 482 7.65 170.73 -114.21
N ALA A 483 7.04 169.55 -114.13
CA ALA A 483 5.76 169.38 -113.45
C ALA A 483 5.92 169.39 -111.92
N GLU A 484 7.01 168.80 -111.39
CA GLU A 484 7.38 168.88 -109.97
C GLU A 484 7.63 170.34 -109.54
N ASP A 485 8.39 171.11 -110.32
CA ASP A 485 8.63 172.54 -110.09
C ASP A 485 7.32 173.36 -110.13
N ALA A 486 6.38 173.02 -111.02
CA ALA A 486 5.08 173.71 -111.14
C ALA A 486 4.14 173.41 -109.94
N ILE A 487 4.10 172.18 -109.46
CA ILE A 487 3.30 171.79 -108.29
C ILE A 487 3.84 172.46 -107.00
N ALA A 488 5.17 172.64 -106.91
CA ALA A 488 5.77 173.40 -105.81
C ALA A 488 5.39 174.89 -105.85
N PHE A 489 5.31 175.50 -107.04
CA PHE A 489 4.87 176.89 -107.23
C PHE A 489 3.41 177.09 -106.80
N GLU A 490 2.49 176.21 -107.20
CA GLU A 490 1.08 176.26 -106.72
C GLU A 490 0.97 176.08 -105.20
N HIS A 491 1.90 175.34 -104.56
CA HIS A 491 1.93 175.21 -103.10
C HIS A 491 2.37 176.51 -102.38
N GLU A 492 3.26 177.30 -103.01
CA GLU A 492 3.66 178.62 -102.51
C GLU A 492 2.54 179.67 -102.73
N GLU A 493 1.77 179.57 -103.82
CA GLU A 493 0.52 180.34 -103.98
C GLU A 493 -0.56 179.93 -102.96
N PHE A 494 -0.65 178.65 -102.59
CA PHE A 494 -1.58 178.18 -101.55
C PHE A 494 -1.23 178.71 -100.16
N GLU A 495 0.05 178.68 -99.76
CA GLU A 495 0.49 179.33 -98.51
C GLU A 495 0.26 180.85 -98.55
N SER A 496 0.37 181.49 -99.72
CA SER A 496 0.02 182.91 -99.91
C SER A 496 -1.47 183.17 -99.70
N HIS A 497 -2.37 182.27 -100.14
CA HIS A 497 -3.80 182.33 -99.85
C HIS A 497 -4.11 182.09 -98.37
N LYS A 498 -3.38 181.19 -97.70
CA LYS A 498 -3.48 180.96 -96.25
C LYS A 498 -3.07 182.21 -95.45
N GLN A 499 -2.03 182.93 -95.87
CA GLN A 499 -1.68 184.26 -95.32
C GLN A 499 -2.76 185.31 -95.57
N ALA A 500 -3.45 185.27 -96.72
CA ALA A 500 -4.58 186.17 -97.01
C ALA A 500 -5.79 185.91 -96.09
N LEU A 501 -6.12 184.64 -95.81
CA LEU A 501 -7.20 184.31 -94.88
C LEU A 501 -6.84 184.69 -93.43
N GLN A 502 -5.56 184.58 -93.04
CA GLN A 502 -5.09 185.02 -91.72
C GLN A 502 -5.14 186.56 -91.56
N LYS A 503 -5.00 187.33 -92.65
CA LYS A 503 -5.32 188.77 -92.68
C LYS A 503 -6.82 189.08 -92.56
N GLN A 504 -7.71 188.11 -92.76
CA GLN A 504 -9.14 188.31 -92.50
C GLN A 504 -9.45 188.18 -90.99
N LEU A 505 -8.74 187.29 -90.28
CA LEU A 505 -8.80 187.20 -88.81
C LEU A 505 -8.26 188.46 -88.10
N GLN A 506 -7.29 189.15 -88.71
CA GLN A 506 -6.79 190.46 -88.24
C GLN A 506 -7.93 191.49 -88.04
N SER A 507 -8.85 191.57 -89.01
CA SER A 507 -9.91 192.60 -89.00
C SER A 507 -10.94 192.45 -87.86
N GLU A 508 -11.24 191.22 -87.45
CA GLU A 508 -12.19 190.98 -86.34
C GLU A 508 -11.56 191.25 -84.96
N ILE A 509 -10.25 191.07 -84.84
CA ILE A 509 -9.50 191.44 -83.62
C ILE A 509 -9.45 192.97 -83.49
N GLU A 510 -9.23 193.69 -84.59
CA GLU A 510 -9.25 195.16 -84.62
C GLU A 510 -10.63 195.71 -84.23
N HIS A 511 -11.72 195.10 -84.73
CA HIS A 511 -13.10 195.40 -84.32
C HIS A 511 -13.30 195.23 -82.81
N SER A 512 -12.79 194.15 -82.20
CA SER A 512 -12.86 193.93 -80.74
C SER A 512 -12.06 194.96 -79.92
N ALA A 513 -10.95 195.47 -80.46
CA ALA A 513 -10.07 196.41 -79.78
C ALA A 513 -10.56 197.87 -79.89
N GLN A 514 -11.26 198.23 -80.97
CA GLN A 514 -11.95 199.52 -81.10
C GLN A 514 -13.02 199.68 -79.99
N LEU A 515 -13.71 198.59 -79.63
CA LEU A 515 -14.62 198.55 -78.47
C LEU A 515 -13.90 198.82 -77.12
N LYS A 516 -12.59 198.55 -77.06
CA LYS A 516 -11.75 198.73 -75.87
C LYS A 516 -11.10 200.12 -75.81
N ALA A 517 -10.89 200.76 -76.97
CA ALA A 517 -10.60 202.19 -77.04
C ALA A 517 -11.77 203.01 -76.47
N GLN A 518 -13.02 202.69 -76.85
CA GLN A 518 -14.22 203.33 -76.28
C GLN A 518 -14.25 203.26 -74.73
N MET A 519 -13.96 202.09 -74.15
CA MET A 519 -13.82 201.92 -72.69
C MET A 519 -12.76 202.85 -72.05
N LEU A 520 -11.63 203.08 -72.73
CA LEU A 520 -10.56 203.93 -72.22
C LEU A 520 -10.79 205.43 -72.49
N ASP A 521 -11.56 205.80 -73.51
CA ASP A 521 -12.05 207.18 -73.67
C ASP A 521 -13.14 207.52 -72.65
N TYR A 522 -13.94 206.54 -72.20
CA TYR A 522 -14.78 206.69 -71.00
C TYR A 522 -13.92 206.91 -69.74
N ASP A 523 -12.86 206.12 -69.51
CA ASP A 523 -11.94 206.29 -68.37
C ASP A 523 -11.19 207.64 -68.41
N GLY A 524 -10.68 208.04 -69.57
CA GLY A 524 -10.09 209.36 -69.78
C GLY A 524 -11.08 210.51 -69.53
N SER A 525 -12.36 210.29 -69.83
CA SER A 525 -13.44 211.25 -69.53
C SER A 525 -13.77 211.31 -68.04
N VAL A 526 -13.87 210.16 -67.36
CA VAL A 526 -14.03 210.08 -65.90
C VAL A 526 -12.85 210.73 -65.17
N LYS A 527 -11.61 210.55 -65.65
CA LYS A 527 -10.41 211.14 -65.04
C LYS A 527 -10.30 212.65 -65.27
N ARG A 528 -10.66 213.16 -66.46
CA ARG A 528 -10.79 214.60 -66.71
C ARG A 528 -11.84 215.23 -65.79
N LEU A 529 -13.03 214.62 -65.68
CA LEU A 529 -14.09 215.07 -64.77
C LEU A 529 -13.64 215.06 -63.30
N THR A 530 -13.00 213.98 -62.84
CA THR A 530 -12.60 213.80 -61.44
C THR A 530 -11.55 214.83 -60.99
N ILE A 531 -10.61 215.21 -61.86
CA ILE A 531 -9.55 216.16 -61.49
C ILE A 531 -9.93 217.64 -61.82
N GLN A 532 -10.89 217.89 -62.71
CA GLN A 532 -11.56 219.20 -62.76
C GLN A 532 -12.32 219.50 -61.45
N VAL A 533 -12.95 218.49 -60.84
CA VAL A 533 -13.58 218.58 -59.50
C VAL A 533 -12.55 218.85 -58.39
N ALA A 534 -11.26 218.55 -58.61
CA ALA A 534 -10.17 218.96 -57.71
C ALA A 534 -9.72 220.41 -57.96
N GLY A 535 -9.52 220.82 -59.22
CA GLY A 535 -9.06 222.17 -59.57
C GLY A 535 -9.97 223.29 -59.06
N LEU A 536 -11.29 223.10 -59.16
CA LEU A 536 -12.29 224.09 -58.72
C LEU A 536 -12.33 224.31 -57.20
N LYS A 537 -11.86 223.35 -56.38
CA LYS A 537 -12.00 223.42 -54.91
C LYS A 537 -10.93 224.24 -54.18
N LEU A 538 -9.80 224.58 -54.80
CA LEU A 538 -8.78 225.43 -54.16
C LEU A 538 -8.59 226.81 -54.81
N GLN A 539 -9.01 227.02 -56.06
CA GLN A 539 -9.17 228.38 -56.60
C GLN A 539 -10.16 229.21 -55.78
N LEU A 540 -11.20 228.60 -55.18
CA LEU A 540 -12.20 229.33 -54.39
C LEU A 540 -11.69 229.89 -53.04
N LYS A 541 -10.38 229.80 -52.75
CA LYS A 541 -9.70 230.58 -51.70
C LYS A 541 -8.68 231.61 -52.23
N GLN A 542 -8.75 231.98 -53.52
CA GLN A 542 -8.07 233.14 -54.10
C GLN A 542 -8.47 234.50 -53.48
N THR A 543 -9.57 234.55 -52.73
CA THR A 543 -10.52 235.66 -52.78
C THR A 543 -10.19 236.88 -51.92
N GLN A 544 -9.33 236.78 -50.91
CA GLN A 544 -9.27 237.78 -49.82
C GLN A 544 -7.86 238.02 -49.25
N THR A 545 -7.46 239.30 -49.26
CA THR A 545 -6.52 240.01 -48.35
C THR A 545 -5.17 239.35 -48.01
N GLY A 546 -4.01 239.96 -48.26
CA GLY A 546 -3.73 241.38 -48.52
C GLY A 546 -3.52 242.14 -47.20
N LEU A 547 -2.27 242.14 -46.72
CA LEU A 547 -1.82 242.47 -45.35
C LEU A 547 -2.24 241.40 -44.30
N GLY A 548 -1.32 240.79 -43.54
CA GLY A 548 0.14 240.83 -43.67
C GLY A 548 0.89 240.22 -42.47
N ARG A 549 2.22 240.08 -42.63
CA ARG A 549 3.25 239.69 -41.64
C ARG A 549 3.18 238.30 -40.97
N SER A 550 4.39 237.73 -40.85
CA SER A 550 4.86 236.85 -39.78
C SER A 550 4.49 235.35 -39.74
N HIS A 551 5.56 234.54 -39.88
CA HIS A 551 5.85 233.26 -39.21
C HIS A 551 5.11 231.93 -39.56
N ALA A 552 5.95 230.88 -39.58
CA ALA A 552 5.78 229.53 -39.00
C ALA A 552 5.23 228.32 -39.82
N ALA A 553 6.00 227.21 -39.68
CA ALA A 553 5.62 225.80 -39.51
C ALA A 553 5.14 224.91 -40.70
N ASP A 554 6.01 223.92 -41.05
CA ASP A 554 5.81 222.44 -41.04
C ASP A 554 4.72 221.73 -41.90
N PRO A 555 4.84 220.40 -42.22
CA PRO A 555 6.04 219.64 -42.66
C PRO A 555 5.83 218.57 -43.80
N ILE A 556 6.89 218.31 -44.61
CA ILE A 556 7.54 217.03 -45.09
C ILE A 556 6.70 215.68 -45.16
N PRO A 557 6.91 214.67 -46.08
CA PRO A 557 7.83 214.46 -47.26
C PRO A 557 7.21 213.88 -48.60
N CYS A 558 7.96 213.88 -49.75
CA CYS A 558 7.89 212.87 -50.88
C CYS A 558 8.86 213.19 -52.08
N PRO A 559 9.54 212.20 -52.76
CA PRO A 559 9.96 212.40 -54.20
C PRO A 559 10.32 211.14 -55.12
N ARG A 560 10.50 211.38 -56.45
CA ARG A 560 11.44 210.76 -57.48
C ARG A 560 11.04 209.74 -58.61
N GLN A 561 11.12 210.19 -59.89
CA GLN A 561 12.21 210.00 -60.92
C GLN A 561 12.40 208.64 -61.76
N PRO A 562 13.42 208.42 -62.67
CA PRO A 562 13.16 208.20 -64.12
C PRO A 562 13.92 207.08 -64.95
N SER A 563 13.56 206.94 -66.26
CA SER A 563 14.36 206.63 -67.49
C SER A 563 15.27 205.38 -67.72
N SER A 564 15.13 204.79 -68.94
CA SER A 564 16.17 204.19 -69.85
C SER A 564 16.58 202.67 -69.83
N ALA A 565 16.66 202.09 -71.05
CA ALA A 565 17.55 201.03 -71.63
C ALA A 565 17.72 199.55 -71.11
N GLU A 566 17.93 198.64 -72.10
CA GLU A 566 18.84 197.44 -72.16
C GLU A 566 18.56 196.01 -71.55
N SER A 567 19.06 194.96 -72.28
CA SER A 567 19.78 193.72 -71.82
C SER A 567 19.14 192.33 -71.43
N ARG A 568 19.49 191.28 -72.22
CA ARG A 568 20.05 189.88 -71.97
C ARG A 568 19.56 188.81 -70.92
N HIS A 569 19.29 187.56 -71.43
CA HIS A 569 19.84 186.18 -71.07
C HIS A 569 19.45 185.25 -69.85
N ARG A 570 19.10 183.95 -70.16
CA ARG A 570 19.57 182.59 -69.63
C ARG A 570 18.83 181.70 -68.54
N ALA A 571 18.91 180.35 -68.75
CA ALA A 571 18.89 179.16 -67.81
C ALA A 571 17.52 178.59 -67.30
N ALA A 572 17.26 177.35 -66.79
CA ALA A 572 17.96 176.07 -66.36
C ALA A 572 16.92 174.87 -66.15
N LEU A 573 17.13 173.57 -65.77
CA LEU A 573 18.17 172.47 -65.81
C LEU A 573 17.65 171.04 -65.31
N GLN A 574 18.00 169.92 -65.98
CA GLN A 574 18.35 168.51 -65.48
C GLN A 574 17.35 167.38 -64.96
N PRO A 575 17.75 166.05 -64.84
CA PRO A 575 16.87 164.82 -64.97
C PRO A 575 17.13 163.50 -64.08
N LEU A 576 16.54 162.31 -64.46
CA LEU A 576 16.85 160.83 -64.15
C LEU A 576 16.38 160.15 -62.80
N PRO A 577 16.48 158.80 -62.48
CA PRO A 577 16.63 157.46 -63.18
C PRO A 577 15.82 156.21 -62.57
N SER A 578 16.20 154.90 -62.78
CA SER A 578 15.56 153.64 -62.18
C SER A 578 16.21 152.20 -62.40
N PRO A 579 16.31 151.27 -61.39
CA PRO A 579 16.31 149.75 -61.47
C PRO A 579 15.45 149.05 -60.32
N PRO A 580 15.62 147.81 -59.68
CA PRO A 580 16.53 146.60 -59.75
C PRO A 580 15.92 145.14 -59.42
N GLU A 581 16.77 144.11 -59.05
CA GLU A 581 16.55 142.84 -58.21
C GLU A 581 15.79 141.55 -58.73
N GLN A 582 15.87 140.25 -58.27
CA GLN A 582 16.75 139.34 -57.43
C GLN A 582 16.45 137.78 -57.68
N ALA A 583 17.07 136.74 -57.01
CA ALA A 583 16.83 135.26 -57.18
C ALA A 583 17.34 134.26 -56.03
N SER A 584 17.01 132.93 -56.02
CA SER A 584 17.37 131.94 -54.92
C SER A 584 17.53 130.38 -55.23
N LEU A 585 17.79 129.49 -54.21
CA LEU A 585 18.57 128.18 -54.27
C LEU A 585 18.13 126.93 -53.39
N CYS A 586 19.04 125.94 -53.10
CA CYS A 586 18.87 124.50 -52.67
C CYS A 586 19.14 124.08 -51.15
N GLN A 587 19.27 122.75 -50.84
CA GLN A 587 20.00 122.03 -49.71
C GLN A 587 19.19 121.45 -48.48
N ARG A 588 19.54 120.39 -47.65
CA ARG A 588 20.19 119.02 -47.73
C ARG A 588 20.29 118.30 -46.31
N GLN A 589 20.44 116.94 -46.22
CA GLN A 589 21.07 116.11 -45.10
C GLN A 589 20.28 115.87 -43.74
N MET A 590 20.57 114.95 -42.76
CA MET A 590 21.45 113.75 -42.56
C MET A 590 21.05 112.82 -41.33
N GLU A 591 21.45 111.53 -41.35
CA GLU A 591 22.00 110.62 -40.27
C GLU A 591 21.31 110.00 -39.00
N LEU A 592 21.84 108.78 -38.69
CA LEU A 592 22.17 108.12 -37.38
C LEU A 592 21.23 107.15 -36.62
N GLN A 593 21.87 106.29 -35.80
CA GLN A 593 21.33 105.11 -35.07
C GLN A 593 21.57 105.21 -33.55
N ASN A 594 20.68 104.65 -32.70
CA ASN A 594 21.07 103.64 -31.67
C ASN A 594 19.88 102.97 -30.93
N LYS A 595 20.20 102.07 -29.99
CA LYS A 595 19.33 101.05 -29.36
C LYS A 595 18.55 101.51 -28.11
N SER A 596 17.48 100.78 -27.81
CA SER A 596 16.90 100.58 -26.48
C SER A 596 16.51 99.10 -26.28
N GLU A 597 16.44 98.62 -25.03
CA GLU A 597 16.34 97.18 -24.68
C GLU A 597 15.36 96.95 -23.48
N PHE A 598 15.61 95.98 -22.58
CA PHE A 598 14.73 95.42 -21.51
C PHE A 598 13.70 94.35 -21.95
N SER A 599 13.40 93.28 -21.18
CA SER A 599 13.81 92.95 -19.78
C SER A 599 14.08 91.43 -19.54
N ASN A 600 14.46 91.08 -18.30
CA ASN A 600 15.13 89.83 -17.84
C ASN A 600 14.69 89.53 -16.35
N PRO A 601 15.23 88.60 -15.50
CA PRO A 601 16.08 87.40 -15.69
C PRO A 601 15.78 86.15 -14.75
N ALA A 602 16.66 85.13 -14.80
CA ALA A 602 17.26 84.34 -13.66
C ALA A 602 16.60 83.09 -12.96
N ARG A 603 17.11 81.90 -13.36
CA ARG A 603 17.82 80.81 -12.59
C ARG A 603 17.35 80.26 -11.19
N LEU A 604 17.13 78.92 -11.14
CA LEU A 604 17.82 77.81 -10.37
C LEU A 604 18.52 78.11 -9.00
N PRO A 605 18.53 77.20 -7.97
CA PRO A 605 19.05 75.81 -8.08
C PRO A 605 18.57 74.69 -7.06
N LEU A 606 19.21 73.49 -7.14
CA LEU A 606 19.58 72.43 -6.13
C LEU A 606 19.19 72.62 -4.63
N LYS A 607 18.99 71.63 -3.72
CA LYS A 607 19.00 70.14 -3.59
C LYS A 607 19.07 69.80 -2.04
N ASP A 608 18.59 68.62 -1.62
CA ASP A 608 18.86 67.83 -0.37
C ASP A 608 18.22 68.14 1.03
N ASN A 609 18.27 67.07 1.87
CA ASN A 609 17.91 66.86 3.30
C ASN A 609 16.40 66.69 3.62
N GLU A 610 15.90 65.60 4.26
CA GLU A 610 16.24 64.83 5.50
C GLU A 610 15.58 65.38 6.78
N GLU A 611 14.88 64.54 7.55
CA GLU A 611 14.82 64.56 9.04
C GLU A 611 13.94 63.42 9.69
N PHE A 612 14.36 62.93 10.87
CA PHE A 612 13.66 62.20 11.98
C PHE A 612 12.64 61.03 11.72
N GLU A 613 12.56 59.91 12.48
CA GLU A 613 13.51 59.26 13.43
C GLU A 613 12.99 57.88 13.95
N SER A 614 13.83 57.16 14.72
CA SER A 614 13.52 56.18 15.79
C SER A 614 12.84 54.82 15.45
N SER A 615 13.15 53.69 16.11
CA SER A 615 14.26 53.35 17.04
C SER A 615 14.33 51.84 17.34
N PHE A 616 15.49 51.37 17.84
CA PHE A 616 15.74 50.12 18.60
C PHE A 616 15.59 48.74 17.89
N GLU A 617 16.43 47.71 18.13
CA GLU A 617 17.75 47.67 18.82
C GLU A 617 18.57 46.39 18.45
N TYR A 618 19.86 46.39 18.82
CA TYR A 618 20.78 45.26 19.13
C TYR A 618 20.77 43.98 18.23
N ALA A 619 21.76 43.67 17.38
CA ALA A 619 23.23 43.56 17.49
C ALA A 619 23.77 42.20 18.03
N GLY A 620 24.78 41.65 17.34
CA GLY A 620 25.46 40.38 17.69
C GLY A 620 26.23 39.79 16.49
N SER A 621 27.57 39.93 16.48
CA SER A 621 28.40 39.77 15.26
C SER A 621 29.39 38.60 15.30
N ALA A 622 29.71 38.06 14.11
CA ALA A 622 30.96 37.35 13.76
C ALA A 622 31.25 35.98 14.43
N ALA A 623 32.18 35.11 13.96
CA ALA A 623 32.71 34.81 12.61
C ALA A 623 33.65 33.55 12.67
N ARG A 624 34.15 33.10 11.51
CA ARG A 624 35.32 32.20 11.26
C ARG A 624 35.13 30.66 11.29
N GLN A 625 35.38 30.06 10.12
CA GLN A 625 36.38 29.01 9.82
C GLN A 625 36.76 27.96 10.91
N PHE A 626 36.68 26.66 10.58
CA PHE A 626 37.86 25.79 10.31
C PHE A 626 37.48 24.42 9.69
N GLU A 627 37.82 24.26 8.39
CA GLU A 627 38.61 23.19 7.72
C GLU A 627 38.63 21.68 8.13
N VAL A 628 38.94 20.85 7.11
CA VAL A 628 39.53 19.47 7.08
C VAL A 628 38.62 18.21 7.03
N ASP A 629 38.57 17.65 5.80
CA ASP A 629 38.63 16.25 5.30
C ASP A 629 37.71 15.09 5.79
N GLY A 630 37.20 14.31 4.81
CA GLY A 630 36.35 13.13 5.04
C GLY A 630 36.01 12.21 3.83
N VAL A 631 36.68 12.35 2.68
CA VAL A 631 36.68 11.40 1.52
C VAL A 631 35.32 10.98 0.88
N HIS A 632 34.98 11.70 -0.19
CA HIS A 632 34.29 11.34 -1.46
C HIS A 632 34.13 9.85 -1.90
N PRO A 633 33.31 9.54 -2.94
CA PRO A 633 32.09 10.24 -3.44
C PRO A 633 30.95 9.30 -3.95
N ALA A 634 29.80 9.90 -4.31
CA ALA A 634 28.86 9.56 -5.41
C ALA A 634 28.26 8.13 -5.52
N ASN A 635 27.00 7.96 -5.96
CA ASN A 635 26.25 8.81 -6.89
C ASN A 635 24.75 8.86 -6.58
N ASP A 636 24.08 9.96 -6.95
CA ASP A 636 22.73 10.28 -6.48
C ASP A 636 21.59 9.59 -7.23
N MET A 637 20.52 9.32 -6.47
CA MET A 637 19.15 9.14 -6.95
C MET A 637 18.25 10.14 -6.23
N PRO A 638 17.49 10.99 -6.95
CA PRO A 638 16.31 11.63 -6.39
C PRO A 638 15.03 11.21 -7.11
N HIS A 639 14.08 10.65 -6.36
CA HIS A 639 12.65 10.75 -6.70
C HIS A 639 12.18 12.20 -6.47
N GLY A 640 11.13 12.65 -7.18
CA GLY A 640 10.60 14.00 -6.95
C GLY A 640 9.51 14.46 -7.91
N SER A 641 8.38 13.76 -7.97
CA SER A 641 7.23 14.23 -8.76
C SER A 641 6.53 15.40 -8.08
N THR A 642 6.43 16.55 -8.76
CA THR A 642 5.46 17.60 -8.45
C THR A 642 4.73 17.99 -9.73
N ALA A 643 3.41 17.97 -9.73
CA ALA A 643 2.60 18.15 -10.93
C ALA A 643 2.23 19.61 -11.20
N THR A 644 2.03 19.96 -12.48
CA THR A 644 1.32 21.18 -12.89
C THR A 644 0.52 20.86 -14.16
N ALA A 645 -0.74 21.28 -14.20
CA ALA A 645 -1.69 20.84 -15.21
C ALA A 645 -1.67 21.70 -16.49
N ALA A 646 -1.87 21.06 -17.64
CA ALA A 646 -2.15 21.71 -18.92
C ALA A 646 -3.36 21.02 -19.60
N ARG A 647 -4.12 21.78 -20.39
CA ARG A 647 -5.37 21.32 -21.04
C ARG A 647 -5.07 20.59 -22.37
N PRO A 648 -5.93 19.65 -22.81
CA PRO A 648 -5.68 18.86 -24.01
C PRO A 648 -5.86 19.68 -25.30
N VAL A 649 -5.00 19.41 -26.29
CA VAL A 649 -5.21 19.81 -27.69
C VAL A 649 -5.93 18.66 -28.41
N ALA A 650 -7.04 18.97 -29.09
CA ALA A 650 -7.82 17.98 -29.82
C ALA A 650 -7.28 17.81 -31.25
N CYS A 651 -6.68 16.65 -31.54
CA CYS A 651 -6.29 16.28 -32.91
C CYS A 651 -7.44 15.56 -33.61
N HIS A 652 -8.01 16.19 -34.64
CA HIS A 652 -9.03 15.58 -35.49
C HIS A 652 -8.41 14.48 -36.37
N TYR A 653 -8.89 13.24 -36.23
CA TYR A 653 -8.63 12.19 -37.22
C TYR A 653 -9.67 12.26 -38.35
N PRO A 654 -9.27 12.06 -39.63
CA PRO A 654 -10.20 11.85 -40.75
C PRO A 654 -10.84 10.44 -40.70
N SER A 655 -11.96 10.24 -41.41
CA SER A 655 -12.80 9.03 -41.33
C SER A 655 -12.01 7.74 -41.59
N VAL A 656 -12.22 6.76 -40.71
CA VAL A 656 -11.82 5.35 -40.91
C VAL A 656 -12.79 4.69 -41.89
N ASP A 657 -12.28 3.70 -42.64
CA ASP A 657 -13.05 2.96 -43.64
C ASP A 657 -14.08 2.03 -42.98
N GLN A 658 -15.31 2.03 -43.51
CA GLN A 658 -16.48 1.55 -42.76
C GLN A 658 -16.57 0.01 -42.59
N LYS A 659 -15.61 -0.74 -43.16
CA LYS A 659 -15.54 -2.21 -43.07
C LYS A 659 -14.71 -2.73 -41.90
N GLN A 660 -13.56 -2.11 -41.58
CA GLN A 660 -12.67 -2.60 -40.49
C GLN A 660 -13.30 -2.43 -39.10
N MET A 661 -14.17 -1.42 -38.93
CA MET A 661 -14.94 -1.18 -37.70
C MET A 661 -15.93 -2.29 -37.32
N GLY A 662 -16.16 -3.29 -38.19
CA GLY A 662 -16.98 -4.46 -37.88
C GLY A 662 -16.21 -5.56 -37.16
N GLU A 663 -15.00 -5.88 -37.65
CA GLU A 663 -14.19 -7.01 -37.19
C GLU A 663 -13.51 -6.73 -35.85
N GLN A 664 -12.90 -5.54 -35.70
CA GLN A 664 -12.33 -5.09 -34.42
C GLN A 664 -13.36 -5.10 -33.29
N LYS A 665 -14.63 -4.81 -33.60
CA LYS A 665 -15.74 -4.81 -32.64
C LYS A 665 -16.25 -6.22 -32.27
N GLY A 666 -15.84 -7.24 -33.02
CA GLY A 666 -15.97 -8.65 -32.66
C GLY A 666 -14.84 -9.06 -31.72
N GLU A 667 -13.60 -8.76 -32.08
CA GLU A 667 -12.40 -9.06 -31.27
C GLU A 667 -12.44 -8.38 -29.89
N GLU A 668 -12.82 -7.10 -29.83
CA GLU A 668 -12.99 -6.32 -28.59
C GLU A 668 -14.01 -6.98 -27.66
N LYS A 669 -15.14 -7.46 -28.19
CA LYS A 669 -16.16 -8.19 -27.41
C LYS A 669 -15.66 -9.55 -26.92
N MET A 670 -14.98 -10.32 -27.76
CA MET A 670 -14.38 -11.61 -27.37
C MET A 670 -13.34 -11.40 -26.25
N TRP A 671 -12.58 -10.30 -26.31
CA TRP A 671 -11.61 -9.94 -25.29
C TRP A 671 -12.29 -9.48 -23.98
N GLU A 672 -13.33 -8.65 -24.04
CA GLU A 672 -14.15 -8.29 -22.87
C GLU A 672 -14.76 -9.52 -22.20
N GLU A 673 -15.31 -10.45 -22.98
CA GLU A 673 -15.98 -11.66 -22.48
C GLU A 673 -14.97 -12.61 -21.83
N HIS A 674 -13.83 -12.86 -22.47
CA HIS A 674 -12.73 -13.64 -21.88
C HIS A 674 -12.16 -12.98 -20.60
N MET A 675 -12.02 -11.65 -20.56
CA MET A 675 -11.57 -10.93 -19.36
C MET A 675 -12.60 -10.96 -18.23
N ARG A 676 -13.90 -10.95 -18.56
CA ARG A 676 -15.01 -11.10 -17.62
C ARG A 676 -15.06 -12.52 -17.04
N GLU A 677 -14.90 -13.53 -17.89
CA GLU A 677 -14.84 -14.94 -17.48
C GLU A 677 -13.59 -15.23 -16.63
N ARG A 678 -12.43 -14.68 -17.00
CA ARG A 678 -11.20 -14.75 -16.20
C ARG A 678 -11.39 -14.12 -14.82
N ARG A 679 -12.07 -12.97 -14.73
CA ARG A 679 -12.41 -12.32 -13.44
C ARG A 679 -13.30 -13.21 -12.58
N GLN A 680 -14.38 -13.78 -13.15
CA GLN A 680 -15.24 -14.70 -12.41
C GLN A 680 -14.52 -15.98 -11.94
N ARG A 681 -13.56 -16.50 -12.72
CA ARG A 681 -12.69 -17.61 -12.26
C ARG A 681 -11.76 -17.21 -11.12
N GLU A 682 -11.29 -15.96 -11.08
CA GLU A 682 -10.49 -15.41 -9.99
C GLU A 682 -11.33 -15.24 -8.71
N GLU A 683 -12.53 -14.65 -8.85
CA GLU A 683 -13.51 -14.44 -7.77
C GLU A 683 -13.97 -15.77 -7.14
N ARG A 684 -14.26 -16.79 -7.95
CA ARG A 684 -14.57 -18.15 -7.45
C ARG A 684 -13.40 -18.75 -6.66
N ARG A 685 -12.18 -18.72 -7.20
CA ARG A 685 -10.99 -19.20 -6.48
C ARG A 685 -10.68 -18.41 -5.20
N GLN A 686 -11.05 -17.14 -5.12
CA GLN A 686 -10.95 -16.35 -3.88
C GLN A 686 -12.05 -16.75 -2.88
N SER A 687 -13.29 -16.95 -3.34
CA SER A 687 -14.40 -17.40 -2.50
C SER A 687 -14.16 -18.81 -1.93
N GLU A 688 -13.71 -19.75 -2.74
CA GLU A 688 -13.31 -21.11 -2.33
C GLU A 688 -12.21 -21.08 -1.26
N ARG A 689 -11.20 -20.21 -1.40
CA ARG A 689 -10.14 -20.01 -0.40
C ARG A 689 -10.67 -19.41 0.91
N GLN A 690 -11.56 -18.43 0.84
CA GLN A 690 -12.20 -17.88 2.04
C GLN A 690 -13.08 -18.91 2.74
N GLU A 691 -13.81 -19.74 1.99
CA GLU A 691 -14.62 -20.81 2.56
C GLU A 691 -13.76 -21.90 3.20
N ALA A 692 -12.63 -22.28 2.59
CA ALA A 692 -11.67 -23.23 3.14
C ALA A 692 -11.08 -22.73 4.47
N LEU A 693 -10.59 -21.49 4.53
CA LEU A 693 -10.11 -20.86 5.78
C LEU A 693 -11.24 -20.74 6.82
N GLY A 694 -12.48 -20.51 6.37
CA GLY A 694 -13.66 -20.52 7.21
C GLY A 694 -14.06 -21.90 7.72
N ARG A 695 -13.71 -22.99 7.03
CA ARG A 695 -13.88 -24.38 7.50
C ARG A 695 -12.80 -24.75 8.50
N GLU A 696 -11.54 -24.47 8.17
CA GLU A 696 -10.37 -24.67 9.03
C GLU A 696 -10.54 -23.98 10.40
N ARG A 697 -10.99 -22.72 10.43
CA ARG A 697 -11.32 -22.02 11.69
C ARG A 697 -12.39 -22.73 12.53
N ARG A 698 -13.43 -23.28 11.91
CA ARG A 698 -14.50 -24.03 12.59
C ARG A 698 -14.04 -25.40 13.08
N GLU A 699 -13.01 -25.98 12.48
CA GLU A 699 -12.38 -27.22 12.96
C GLU A 699 -11.40 -26.92 14.11
N LEU A 700 -10.63 -25.83 14.02
CA LEU A 700 -9.81 -25.34 15.14
C LEU A 700 -10.66 -25.05 16.39
N GLU A 701 -11.79 -24.36 16.22
CA GLU A 701 -12.71 -24.04 17.31
C GLU A 701 -13.30 -25.30 17.98
N LYS A 702 -13.65 -26.33 17.19
CA LYS A 702 -14.06 -27.64 17.71
C LYS A 702 -12.93 -28.34 18.46
N LEU A 703 -11.70 -28.32 17.94
CA LEU A 703 -10.53 -28.94 18.58
C LEU A 703 -10.17 -28.23 19.89
N ASP A 704 -10.31 -26.90 19.97
CA ASP A 704 -10.14 -26.17 21.23
C ASP A 704 -11.31 -26.38 22.20
N GLN A 705 -12.54 -26.56 21.71
CA GLN A 705 -13.67 -26.96 22.56
C GLN A 705 -13.48 -28.38 23.11
N GLU A 706 -13.05 -29.33 22.29
CA GLU A 706 -12.69 -30.69 22.71
C GLU A 706 -11.50 -30.69 23.69
N ARG A 707 -10.47 -29.87 23.44
CA ARG A 707 -9.34 -29.66 24.34
C ARG A 707 -9.80 -29.07 25.68
N ARG A 708 -10.75 -28.13 25.69
CA ARG A 708 -11.38 -27.62 26.93
C ARG A 708 -12.16 -28.72 27.65
N SER A 709 -12.96 -29.54 26.94
CA SER A 709 -13.66 -30.67 27.55
C SER A 709 -12.71 -31.73 28.13
N LYS A 710 -11.63 -32.06 27.42
CA LYS A 710 -10.57 -32.96 27.91
C LYS A 710 -9.79 -32.36 29.07
N LYS A 711 -9.58 -31.03 29.08
CA LYS A 711 -8.95 -30.33 30.20
C LYS A 711 -9.85 -30.32 31.44
N VAL A 712 -11.14 -29.98 31.31
CA VAL A 712 -12.09 -30.05 32.44
C VAL A 712 -12.26 -31.48 32.94
N GLY A 713 -12.24 -32.47 32.04
CA GLY A 713 -12.20 -33.89 32.42
C GLY A 713 -10.93 -34.30 33.18
N ARG A 714 -9.77 -33.74 32.82
CA ARG A 714 -8.51 -33.91 33.57
C ARG A 714 -8.53 -33.19 34.91
N GLU A 715 -8.97 -31.93 34.97
CA GLU A 715 -9.07 -31.18 36.24
C GLU A 715 -10.08 -31.83 37.20
N ALA A 716 -11.13 -32.47 36.69
CA ALA A 716 -12.04 -33.31 37.48
C ALA A 716 -11.43 -34.66 37.92
N SER A 717 -10.52 -35.24 37.13
CA SER A 717 -9.76 -36.45 37.52
C SER A 717 -8.71 -36.09 38.57
N GLU A 718 -7.88 -35.07 38.33
CA GLU A 718 -6.83 -34.60 39.21
C GLU A 718 -7.39 -34.09 40.56
N ALA A 719 -8.60 -33.53 40.59
CA ALA A 719 -9.34 -33.23 41.83
C ALA A 719 -9.85 -34.47 42.60
N SER A 720 -9.85 -35.65 41.97
CA SER A 720 -10.18 -36.95 42.56
C SER A 720 -8.96 -37.87 42.76
N GLU A 721 -7.76 -37.44 42.36
CA GLU A 721 -6.54 -38.26 42.21
C GLU A 721 -5.40 -37.73 43.11
N VAL A 722 -5.76 -36.98 44.17
CA VAL A 722 -4.83 -36.51 45.22
C VAL A 722 -4.49 -37.62 46.22
N ASP A 723 -5.41 -38.57 46.45
CA ASP A 723 -5.20 -39.68 47.38
C ASP A 723 -4.70 -40.96 46.68
N LEU A 724 -3.44 -41.28 46.96
CA LEU A 724 -2.75 -42.58 46.87
C LEU A 724 -2.26 -43.06 45.48
N LEU A 725 -0.94 -43.00 45.32
CA LEU A 725 -0.17 -43.64 44.24
C LEU A 725 -0.09 -45.18 44.39
N PRO A 726 0.00 -45.94 43.29
CA PRO A 726 0.02 -47.40 43.30
C PRO A 726 1.44 -48.01 43.29
N SER A 727 1.54 -49.32 43.53
CA SER A 727 2.71 -50.13 43.19
C SER A 727 2.33 -51.44 42.50
N SER A 728 3.04 -51.75 41.40
CA SER A 728 3.13 -53.03 40.67
C SER A 728 3.15 -54.28 41.59
N ASP A 729 2.78 -55.51 41.16
CA ASP A 729 3.15 -56.14 39.87
C ASP A 729 2.28 -57.39 39.52
N LYS A 730 2.03 -57.57 38.20
CA LYS A 730 2.20 -58.81 37.40
C LYS A 730 1.24 -60.04 37.30
N ASP A 731 1.15 -60.45 36.02
CA ASP A 731 1.23 -61.78 35.41
C ASP A 731 0.09 -62.83 35.49
N GLU A 732 -0.71 -62.80 34.42
CA GLU A 732 -1.22 -63.92 33.58
C GLU A 732 -1.35 -65.35 34.14
N SER A 733 -2.58 -65.88 34.05
CA SER A 733 -2.84 -67.28 33.69
C SER A 733 -4.26 -67.46 33.15
N PHE A 734 -4.42 -67.91 31.90
CA PHE A 734 -5.72 -68.31 31.36
C PHE A 734 -5.60 -69.51 30.41
N MET A 735 -6.10 -70.67 30.87
CA MET A 735 -6.24 -71.87 30.03
C MET A 735 -7.49 -71.73 29.14
N GLY A 736 -7.27 -71.71 27.83
CA GLY A 736 -8.34 -71.51 26.86
C GLY A 736 -9.19 -72.76 26.59
N PHE A 737 -10.48 -72.55 26.30
CA PHE A 737 -11.29 -73.47 25.52
C PHE A 737 -12.03 -72.66 24.44
N SER A 738 -11.84 -73.04 23.18
CA SER A 738 -12.61 -72.51 22.05
C SER A 738 -12.97 -73.67 21.13
N ARG A 739 -14.28 -73.81 20.86
CA ARG A 739 -14.84 -74.79 19.94
C ARG A 739 -16.00 -74.11 19.21
N GLU A 740 -15.70 -73.58 18.03
CA GLU A 740 -16.70 -73.06 17.10
C GLU A 740 -16.26 -73.46 15.68
N GLY A 741 -17.23 -73.76 14.82
CA GLY A 741 -16.96 -74.46 13.56
C GLY A 741 -18.25 -74.93 12.90
N THR A 742 -18.98 -73.99 12.33
CA THR A 742 -20.12 -74.20 11.44
C THR A 742 -20.05 -73.16 10.34
N ASP A 743 -19.61 -73.58 9.15
CA ASP A 743 -19.79 -72.82 7.91
C ASP A 743 -21.26 -72.90 7.45
N ASP A 744 -21.76 -71.81 6.86
CA ASP A 744 -22.87 -71.80 5.90
C ASP A 744 -22.51 -70.70 4.86
N PHE A 745 -22.25 -71.05 3.59
CA PHE A 745 -23.26 -71.19 2.53
C PHE A 745 -24.14 -69.95 2.32
N TRP A 746 -23.64 -68.96 1.56
CA TRP A 746 -23.93 -68.84 0.11
C TRP A 746 -23.01 -67.82 -0.59
#